data_AF-A0AA39GKQ5-F1
#
_entry.id   AF-A0AA39GKQ5-F1
#
_cell.length_a   1.000
_cell.length_b   1.000
_cell.length_c   1.000
_cell.angle_alpha   90.00
_cell.angle_beta   90.00
_cell.angle_gamma   90.00
#
_symmetry.space_group_name_H-M   'P 1'
#
loop_
_entity.id
_entity.type
_entity.pdbx_description
1 polymer ?
#
loop_
_entity_poly.entity_id
_entity_poly.type
_entity_poly.pdbx_seq_one_letter_code
_entity_poly.pdbx_strand_id
1 'polypeptide(L)'
;MASATSSASMSRGQGTNGQSNGYNLQRRTSLASFPSSRSASEMSLNSRRPSRSPQPPFADSDRTSDPSSKSKSNSIAPSSQHSSLSALHSMRPLPQASRKIRSQYPRGATENHVEYILVASFDIDRGPVMEHQHPVAITGDENMLAELMLPDQAHARNQDWTIFFLHKEQSQEEEDEELAAKQRRRRRRRIRQARAAGIELDEEEEDDDLEDELDEDEDDYDFDDESTDSEPEGGEGPPLIYVLNLVNTKHDKTVKRGAVVKAMAICTRHPFLHIYKPLLLLALEEYFKSPVPETLALLYDAVNAMDLSLMPRLSLLERHLLQASENKDLFVEKFEKMIQMRIAEDAAEGVTDAPISRTGTKAHVEGGSGQSAYAVPRDTHEFESKVMYKGIPIPIKVPTAVMPETVGDFSLIKLIQNFSETHAKSPQPFALHPHLTTNGANTHPIIVLVNGLLTQKRVIFLGHNMPSGEVAEAVLAACALASGGILRGFTRHAFPYTDLTKIDDLLNVPGFIAGVTNPTFEHHPEWWDILCDLPSGRIKISTKIEPAAVTEGLTYFQQQNPTFANMASGTTNGTQDLTGDNAFMADVLRSIAARHGERVIRAKWRDWVLKFTRISAQFEESVYGASALYIGGEEQEAMLPGASGHGYVWPDETAKHKELAGNVTRIEGWRNTRSYYSYIQDLAQLYNVRPLKGLDLEHLHDRLRLQRLTPSQSRDIYVTFHKFIRSYDEICLLLSVAPESHAGLFYIALGLFHRDKDVRNLTAELLDRIGEHEAGQHWWQGLSRFEKLAYMRIKRDLEADQVANQHFQDKLVQGADRRIS
;
A
#
# COMPACT_ATOMS: atom_id res chain seq x y z
N MET A 1 0.04 -65.24 -50.01
CA MET A 1 -0.83 -66.44 -49.88
C MET A 1 -1.98 -66.10 -48.96
N ALA A 2 -3.14 -66.75 -49.15
CA ALA A 2 -4.27 -66.89 -48.22
C ALA A 2 -4.90 -65.63 -47.57
N SER A 3 -6.24 -65.60 -47.63
CA SER A 3 -7.14 -64.70 -46.89
C SER A 3 -8.15 -65.55 -46.11
N ALA A 4 -8.63 -65.12 -44.93
CA ALA A 4 -9.87 -65.61 -44.33
C ALA A 4 -10.39 -64.73 -43.16
N THR A 5 -11.69 -64.90 -42.86
CA THR A 5 -12.48 -64.29 -41.76
C THR A 5 -12.53 -65.25 -40.53
N SER A 6 -13.28 -65.11 -39.42
CA SER A 6 -14.57 -64.44 -39.15
C SER A 6 -14.98 -64.38 -37.65
N SER A 7 -16.01 -63.57 -37.36
CA SER A 7 -17.10 -63.79 -36.37
C SER A 7 -16.87 -63.59 -34.85
N ALA A 8 -17.99 -63.44 -34.11
CA ALA A 8 -18.08 -63.05 -32.69
C ALA A 8 -19.37 -63.61 -32.02
N SER A 9 -19.51 -63.50 -30.69
CA SER A 9 -20.78 -63.74 -29.96
C SER A 9 -20.84 -63.09 -28.56
N MET A 10 -22.06 -63.01 -27.97
CA MET A 10 -22.36 -62.43 -26.64
C MET A 10 -23.34 -63.34 -25.86
N SER A 11 -23.40 -63.23 -24.53
CA SER A 11 -24.57 -63.64 -23.72
C SER A 11 -24.67 -62.90 -22.36
N ARG A 12 -25.76 -63.09 -21.62
CA ARG A 12 -26.18 -62.37 -20.38
C ARG A 12 -26.51 -63.34 -19.23
N GLY A 13 -26.54 -62.86 -17.97
CA GLY A 13 -27.11 -63.60 -16.82
C GLY A 13 -27.46 -62.73 -15.59
N GLN A 14 -28.55 -63.07 -14.89
CA GLN A 14 -29.09 -62.46 -13.65
C GLN A 14 -28.47 -63.12 -12.38
N GLY A 15 -28.72 -62.79 -11.10
CA GLY A 15 -29.53 -61.74 -10.43
C GLY A 15 -30.43 -62.27 -9.27
N THR A 16 -30.73 -61.44 -8.25
CA THR A 16 -31.74 -61.57 -7.14
C THR A 16 -31.31 -62.08 -5.72
N ASN A 17 -32.20 -61.84 -4.72
CA ASN A 17 -31.98 -61.70 -3.25
C ASN A 17 -32.36 -62.95 -2.39
N GLY A 18 -31.99 -62.99 -1.09
CA GLY A 18 -32.56 -63.94 -0.10
C GLY A 18 -32.28 -63.67 1.41
N GLN A 19 -33.31 -63.86 2.25
CA GLN A 19 -33.40 -63.74 3.74
C GLN A 19 -33.18 -65.12 4.45
N SER A 20 -33.11 -65.36 5.77
CA SER A 20 -32.95 -64.58 7.04
C SER A 20 -32.74 -65.51 8.30
N ASN A 21 -32.43 -64.91 9.47
CA ASN A 21 -32.78 -65.29 10.88
C ASN A 21 -32.22 -66.51 11.66
N GLY A 22 -31.85 -66.24 12.94
CA GLY A 22 -31.88 -67.17 14.10
C GLY A 22 -30.55 -67.87 14.49
N TYR A 23 -30.18 -68.13 15.75
CA TYR A 23 -30.79 -67.87 17.09
C TYR A 23 -29.70 -67.89 18.22
N ASN A 24 -29.89 -67.09 19.30
CA ASN A 24 -29.73 -67.36 20.77
C ASN A 24 -28.67 -68.39 21.32
N LEU A 25 -28.08 -68.29 22.54
CA LEU A 25 -28.45 -67.60 23.82
C LEU A 25 -27.29 -67.65 24.87
N GLN A 26 -27.35 -66.78 25.92
CA GLN A 26 -26.71 -66.91 27.28
C GLN A 26 -25.17 -66.68 27.44
N ARG A 27 -24.63 -66.17 28.57
CA ARG A 27 -25.19 -65.62 29.85
C ARG A 27 -24.15 -64.74 30.59
N ARG A 28 -24.57 -63.59 31.18
CA ARG A 28 -24.16 -62.94 32.47
C ARG A 28 -22.63 -62.73 32.79
N THR A 29 -22.11 -61.68 33.45
CA THR A 29 -22.56 -60.48 34.23
C THR A 29 -21.27 -59.66 34.60
N SER A 30 -21.22 -58.39 35.05
CA SER A 30 -22.19 -57.30 35.28
C SER A 30 -21.50 -55.99 35.74
N LEU A 31 -22.03 -54.82 35.31
CA LEU A 31 -22.15 -53.53 36.06
C LEU A 31 -20.86 -52.78 36.51
N ALA A 32 -20.79 -51.43 36.58
CA ALA A 32 -21.60 -50.29 36.09
C ALA A 32 -20.72 -49.00 36.15
N SER A 33 -21.05 -47.80 35.65
CA SER A 33 -22.33 -47.18 35.25
C SER A 33 -22.17 -46.23 34.03
N PHE A 34 -23.29 -45.91 33.37
CA PHE A 34 -23.45 -45.12 32.12
C PHE A 34 -24.41 -43.88 32.37
N PRO A 35 -25.02 -43.16 31.39
CA PRO A 35 -24.34 -42.23 30.46
C PRO A 35 -25.16 -40.97 30.00
N SER A 36 -24.59 -40.24 29.02
CA SER A 36 -25.17 -39.68 27.77
C SER A 36 -26.67 -39.33 27.57
N SER A 37 -26.87 -38.04 27.22
CA SER A 37 -27.48 -37.52 25.97
C SER A 37 -28.99 -37.63 25.59
N ARG A 38 -29.53 -36.44 25.23
CA ARG A 38 -30.55 -36.10 24.19
C ARG A 38 -32.07 -36.24 24.45
N SER A 39 -32.72 -35.08 24.32
CA SER A 39 -34.05 -34.79 23.73
C SER A 39 -35.36 -35.23 24.41
N ALA A 40 -36.25 -34.24 24.60
CA ALA A 40 -37.70 -34.39 24.71
C ALA A 40 -38.40 -33.07 24.28
N SER A 41 -39.66 -33.14 23.86
CA SER A 41 -40.47 -32.00 23.38
C SER A 41 -41.91 -32.06 23.92
N GLU A 42 -42.56 -30.90 24.10
CA GLU A 42 -44.04 -30.71 24.23
C GLU A 42 -44.73 -31.38 25.45
N MET A 43 -45.95 -31.03 25.92
CA MET A 43 -46.95 -29.95 25.72
C MET A 43 -47.88 -29.95 26.99
N SER A 44 -48.81 -29.05 27.35
CA SER A 44 -49.28 -27.70 26.92
C SER A 44 -50.19 -27.11 28.05
N LEU A 45 -51.13 -26.20 27.71
CA LEU A 45 -52.23 -25.63 28.55
C LEU A 45 -51.80 -24.57 29.61
N ASN A 46 -52.44 -23.41 29.79
CA ASN A 46 -53.63 -22.76 29.18
C ASN A 46 -53.66 -21.25 29.62
N SER A 47 -54.40 -20.26 29.07
CA SER A 47 -55.35 -20.15 27.94
C SER A 47 -55.64 -18.65 27.58
N ARG A 48 -56.50 -18.41 26.56
CA ARG A 48 -57.37 -17.20 26.36
C ARG A 48 -56.77 -15.80 26.00
N ARG A 49 -56.58 -15.58 24.68
CA ARG A 49 -57.34 -14.65 23.75
C ARG A 49 -57.68 -13.18 24.17
N PRO A 50 -57.92 -12.24 23.19
CA PRO A 50 -57.37 -12.12 21.81
C PRO A 50 -57.22 -10.68 21.19
N SER A 51 -56.63 -10.62 19.98
CA SER A 51 -57.10 -9.91 18.76
C SER A 51 -56.58 -8.53 18.27
N ARG A 52 -56.43 -8.48 16.93
CA ARG A 52 -56.51 -7.37 15.94
C ARG A 52 -55.30 -6.46 15.64
N SER A 53 -55.33 -5.99 14.38
CA SER A 53 -54.39 -5.21 13.55
C SER A 53 -55.19 -4.05 12.89
N PRO A 54 -54.68 -3.18 11.98
CA PRO A 54 -53.35 -3.11 11.33
C PRO A 54 -52.71 -1.68 11.22
N GLN A 55 -51.67 -1.63 10.37
CA GLN A 55 -50.73 -0.63 9.79
C GLN A 55 -51.23 0.83 9.39
N PRO A 56 -50.43 1.71 8.70
CA PRO A 56 -50.14 3.12 9.10
C PRO A 56 -50.81 4.20 8.20
N PRO A 57 -50.42 5.51 8.25
CA PRO A 57 -49.42 6.03 7.27
C PRO A 57 -48.57 7.30 7.63
N PHE A 58 -47.45 7.44 6.90
CA PHE A 58 -46.72 8.60 6.29
C PHE A 58 -46.85 10.11 6.69
N ALA A 59 -45.71 10.81 6.45
CA ALA A 59 -45.48 12.14 5.81
C ALA A 59 -45.42 13.49 6.60
N ASP A 60 -44.18 14.01 6.69
CA ASP A 60 -43.65 15.30 6.17
C ASP A 60 -44.14 16.73 6.57
N SER A 61 -43.14 17.64 6.44
CA SER A 61 -43.20 19.10 6.16
C SER A 61 -43.26 20.16 7.29
N ASP A 62 -42.07 20.69 7.61
CA ASP A 62 -41.67 22.11 7.45
C ASP A 62 -42.24 23.23 8.39
N ARG A 63 -41.45 24.33 8.49
CA ARG A 63 -41.77 25.73 8.87
C ARG A 63 -41.70 26.26 10.33
N THR A 64 -40.57 26.93 10.57
CA THR A 64 -40.41 28.35 11.04
C THR A 64 -40.75 28.82 12.47
N SER A 65 -39.88 29.75 12.91
CA SER A 65 -40.08 30.93 13.80
C SER A 65 -40.10 30.81 15.34
N ASP A 66 -39.09 31.47 15.94
CA ASP A 66 -39.08 32.25 17.19
C ASP A 66 -40.33 33.17 17.39
N PRO A 67 -40.66 33.73 18.60
CA PRO A 67 -39.69 34.26 19.57
C PRO A 67 -39.99 34.20 21.09
N SER A 68 -38.91 34.19 21.88
CA SER A 68 -38.71 34.91 23.17
C SER A 68 -39.73 34.87 24.32
N SER A 69 -39.26 34.56 25.56
CA SER A 69 -39.48 35.46 26.72
C SER A 69 -38.66 35.14 27.98
N LYS A 70 -37.70 36.00 28.28
CA LYS A 70 -37.41 36.64 29.59
C LYS A 70 -37.72 35.86 30.89
N SER A 71 -36.68 35.61 31.67
CA SER A 71 -36.62 36.09 33.07
C SER A 71 -35.28 36.81 33.31
N LYS A 72 -35.21 37.70 34.31
CA LYS A 72 -34.02 38.51 34.61
C LYS A 72 -33.67 38.40 36.09
N SER A 73 -32.37 38.43 36.40
CA SER A 73 -31.87 39.18 37.56
C SER A 73 -30.52 39.82 37.24
N ASN A 74 -30.41 41.10 37.61
CA ASN A 74 -29.20 41.93 37.61
C ASN A 74 -28.44 41.68 38.95
N SER A 75 -27.20 42.09 39.22
CA SER A 75 -26.05 42.66 38.48
C SER A 75 -24.85 42.67 39.47
N ILE A 76 -23.59 42.78 39.05
CA ILE A 76 -22.80 44.03 38.96
C ILE A 76 -21.40 43.65 38.41
N ALA A 77 -20.78 44.52 37.61
CA ALA A 77 -19.38 44.41 37.16
C ALA A 77 -18.53 45.54 37.79
N PRO A 78 -17.17 45.52 37.66
CA PRO A 78 -16.60 46.14 36.46
C PRO A 78 -15.31 45.51 35.88
N SER A 79 -15.20 45.60 34.56
CA SER A 79 -14.02 45.98 33.75
C SER A 79 -12.58 45.56 34.11
N SER A 80 -11.95 44.87 33.15
CA SER A 80 -10.58 45.08 32.61
C SER A 80 -9.33 45.08 33.53
N GLN A 81 -8.33 44.26 33.17
CA GLN A 81 -6.99 44.74 32.75
C GLN A 81 -6.13 43.61 32.13
N HIS A 82 -5.16 43.99 31.28
CA HIS A 82 -4.14 43.07 30.74
C HIS A 82 -2.91 43.01 31.65
N SER A 83 -2.33 41.82 31.85
CA SER A 83 -0.89 41.54 32.02
C SER A 83 -0.72 40.00 31.99
N SER A 84 -0.01 39.35 31.07
CA SER A 84 1.41 39.46 30.72
C SER A 84 2.35 39.27 31.92
N LEU A 85 2.57 38.01 32.33
CA LEU A 85 3.70 37.60 33.17
C LEU A 85 4.36 36.36 32.56
N SER A 86 5.69 36.38 32.51
CA SER A 86 6.51 35.45 31.75
C SER A 86 6.74 34.12 32.48
N ALA A 87 6.43 32.99 31.83
CA ALA A 87 6.99 31.71 32.24
C ALA A 87 8.46 31.64 31.80
N LEU A 88 9.37 31.46 32.77
CA LEU A 88 10.81 31.40 32.49
C LEU A 88 11.14 30.15 31.66
N HIS A 89 11.71 30.36 30.48
CA HIS A 89 12.14 29.29 29.60
C HIS A 89 13.40 28.61 30.18
N SER A 90 13.26 27.38 30.66
CA SER A 90 14.40 26.57 31.08
C SER A 90 15.15 26.12 29.83
N MET A 91 16.35 26.65 29.62
CA MET A 91 17.20 26.35 28.46
C MET A 91 17.66 24.89 28.48
N ARG A 92 16.86 24.00 27.89
CA ARG A 92 17.34 22.71 27.39
C ARG A 92 18.11 22.93 26.07
N PRO A 93 19.10 22.07 25.74
CA PRO A 93 19.74 22.11 24.43
C PRO A 93 18.70 22.04 23.31
N LEU A 94 18.93 22.75 22.20
CA LEU A 94 18.01 22.72 21.07
C LEU A 94 17.82 21.29 20.57
N PRO A 95 16.60 20.84 20.23
CA PRO A 95 16.43 19.68 19.38
C PRO A 95 17.14 19.94 18.03
N GLN A 96 17.54 18.87 17.35
CA GLN A 96 18.04 18.98 15.97
C GLN A 96 17.03 19.74 15.11
N ALA A 97 17.53 20.56 14.18
CA ALA A 97 16.69 21.45 13.37
C ALA A 97 15.51 20.67 12.77
N SER A 98 14.30 21.12 13.09
CA SER A 98 13.07 20.56 12.52
C SER A 98 13.16 20.64 11.00
N ARG A 99 13.07 19.51 10.30
CA ARG A 99 13.14 19.47 8.82
C ARG A 99 12.23 20.56 8.25
N LYS A 100 12.77 21.39 7.35
CA LYS A 100 11.95 22.33 6.58
C LYS A 100 10.89 21.52 5.83
N ILE A 101 9.62 21.91 5.93
CA ILE A 101 8.58 21.29 5.12
C ILE A 101 8.76 21.84 3.70
N ARG A 102 8.79 20.95 2.71
CA ARG A 102 8.96 21.27 1.29
C ARG A 102 7.69 20.91 0.52
N SER A 103 7.49 21.52 -0.63
CA SER A 103 6.49 21.07 -1.60
C SER A 103 6.91 19.72 -2.22
N GLN A 104 5.93 18.89 -2.57
CA GLN A 104 6.14 17.73 -3.44
C GLN A 104 6.37 18.14 -4.91
N TYR A 105 5.85 19.30 -5.32
CA TYR A 105 5.98 19.88 -6.65
C TYR A 105 6.21 21.40 -6.54
N PRO A 106 7.46 21.87 -6.37
CA PRO A 106 7.76 23.31 -6.26
C PRO A 106 7.30 24.13 -7.48
N ARG A 107 7.04 25.43 -7.29
CA ARG A 107 6.87 26.34 -8.43
C ARG A 107 8.19 26.48 -9.18
N GLY A 108 8.14 26.58 -10.50
CA GLY A 108 9.34 26.67 -11.35
C GLY A 108 10.09 25.35 -11.56
N ALA A 109 9.61 24.23 -11.00
CA ALA A 109 10.18 22.92 -11.29
C ALA A 109 10.14 22.61 -12.79
N THR A 110 11.24 22.06 -13.32
CA THR A 110 11.41 21.76 -14.75
C THR A 110 10.64 20.53 -15.22
N GLU A 111 10.06 19.76 -14.30
CA GLU A 111 9.32 18.53 -14.61
C GLU A 111 7.85 18.80 -14.98
N ASN A 112 7.52 18.60 -16.26
CA ASN A 112 6.15 18.63 -16.75
C ASN A 112 5.32 17.47 -16.18
N HIS A 113 4.05 17.74 -15.84
CA HIS A 113 3.11 16.71 -15.38
C HIS A 113 2.70 15.74 -16.50
N VAL A 114 2.73 16.17 -17.76
CA VAL A 114 2.46 15.39 -18.96
C VAL A 114 3.58 15.64 -19.96
N GLU A 115 4.15 14.56 -20.49
CA GLU A 115 5.25 14.62 -21.46
C GLU A 115 4.72 14.69 -22.90
N TYR A 116 3.70 13.87 -23.22
CA TYR A 116 3.15 13.75 -24.58
C TYR A 116 1.63 13.64 -24.57
N ILE A 117 1.01 14.14 -25.64
CA ILE A 117 -0.38 13.91 -26.01
C ILE A 117 -0.41 13.32 -27.41
N LEU A 118 -1.02 12.14 -27.53
CA LEU A 118 -1.09 11.36 -28.76
C LEU A 118 -2.53 11.27 -29.24
N VAL A 119 -2.75 11.26 -30.55
CA VAL A 119 -4.06 11.07 -31.18
C VAL A 119 -3.94 10.10 -32.35
N ALA A 120 -4.73 9.02 -32.28
CA ALA A 120 -4.81 8.00 -33.33
C ALA A 120 -6.23 7.91 -33.91
N SER A 121 -6.37 7.43 -35.14
CA SER A 121 -7.68 7.14 -35.75
C SER A 121 -7.64 5.87 -36.60
N PHE A 122 -8.83 5.34 -36.88
CA PHE A 122 -8.97 4.15 -37.71
C PHE A 122 -9.21 4.54 -39.18
N ASP A 123 -8.20 4.36 -40.01
CA ASP A 123 -8.33 4.44 -41.47
C ASP A 123 -8.85 3.12 -42.05
N ILE A 124 -9.65 3.20 -43.12
CA ILE A 124 -10.36 2.05 -43.69
C ILE A 124 -9.44 1.17 -44.54
N ASP A 125 -8.46 1.81 -45.19
CA ASP A 125 -7.58 1.23 -46.20
C ASP A 125 -6.17 0.96 -45.62
N ARG A 126 -5.77 1.66 -44.54
CA ARG A 126 -4.51 1.47 -43.78
C ARG A 126 -4.65 0.81 -42.40
N GLY A 127 -5.82 0.83 -41.77
CA GLY A 127 -5.99 0.40 -40.37
C GLY A 127 -5.72 1.51 -39.35
N PRO A 128 -5.32 1.16 -38.11
CA PRO A 128 -4.90 2.14 -37.09
C PRO A 128 -3.75 3.02 -37.59
N VAL A 129 -3.88 4.34 -37.42
CA VAL A 129 -2.85 5.32 -37.78
C VAL A 129 -2.74 6.41 -36.72
N MET A 130 -1.52 6.86 -36.44
CA MET A 130 -1.29 8.07 -35.67
C MET A 130 -1.66 9.29 -36.52
N GLU A 131 -2.50 10.19 -36.00
CA GLU A 131 -2.86 11.44 -36.68
C GLU A 131 -1.95 12.60 -36.25
N HIS A 132 -1.90 12.87 -34.94
CA HIS A 132 -1.26 14.05 -34.36
C HIS A 132 -0.58 13.69 -33.03
N GLN A 133 0.52 14.37 -32.75
CA GLN A 133 1.36 14.22 -31.56
C GLN A 133 1.79 15.61 -31.08
N HIS A 134 1.94 15.79 -29.77
CA HIS A 134 2.36 17.05 -29.16
C HIS A 134 3.10 16.78 -27.83
N PRO A 135 4.16 17.53 -27.46
CA PRO A 135 4.76 18.67 -28.17
C PRO A 135 5.68 18.26 -29.33
N VAL A 136 6.27 17.07 -29.24
CA VAL A 136 7.17 16.47 -30.25
C VAL A 136 6.64 15.07 -30.60
N ALA A 137 6.99 14.56 -31.79
CA ALA A 137 6.71 13.16 -32.13
C ALA A 137 7.52 12.22 -31.22
N ILE A 138 6.90 11.14 -30.75
CA ILE A 138 7.54 10.17 -29.85
C ILE A 138 8.45 9.22 -30.62
N THR A 139 9.59 8.86 -30.04
CA THR A 139 10.48 7.82 -30.57
C THR A 139 9.86 6.44 -30.38
N GLY A 140 9.59 5.72 -31.47
CA GLY A 140 9.03 4.37 -31.47
C GLY A 140 8.35 4.03 -32.80
N ASP A 141 7.67 2.88 -32.86
CA ASP A 141 6.80 2.54 -34.00
C ASP A 141 5.40 3.18 -33.83
N GLU A 142 5.12 4.18 -34.66
CA GLU A 142 3.83 4.90 -34.68
C GLU A 142 2.63 3.99 -34.97
N ASN A 143 2.80 2.92 -35.77
CA ASN A 143 1.72 1.97 -36.07
C ASN A 143 1.40 1.14 -34.82
N MET A 144 2.43 0.59 -34.18
CA MET A 144 2.32 -0.19 -32.94
C MET A 144 1.65 0.62 -31.80
N LEU A 145 1.93 1.93 -31.73
CA LEU A 145 1.28 2.84 -30.79
C LEU A 145 -0.19 3.09 -31.16
N ALA A 146 -0.50 3.30 -32.44
CA ALA A 146 -1.87 3.47 -32.92
C ALA A 146 -2.73 2.21 -32.69
N GLU A 147 -2.15 1.01 -32.82
CA GLU A 147 -2.82 -0.26 -32.52
C GLU A 147 -3.16 -0.40 -31.01
N LEU A 148 -2.21 -0.10 -30.10
CA LEU A 148 -2.50 -0.06 -28.66
C LEU A 148 -3.56 1.01 -28.28
N MET A 149 -3.60 2.12 -29.01
CA MET A 149 -4.60 3.18 -28.82
C MET A 149 -5.99 2.81 -29.37
N LEU A 150 -6.11 1.80 -30.24
CA LEU A 150 -7.36 1.42 -30.92
C LEU A 150 -7.64 -0.09 -30.73
N PRO A 151 -7.97 -0.50 -29.48
CA PRO A 151 -7.98 -1.89 -29.06
C PRO A 151 -9.04 -2.74 -29.78
N ASP A 152 -8.81 -4.06 -29.74
CA ASP A 152 -9.66 -5.06 -30.37
C ASP A 152 -11.13 -4.91 -29.91
N GLN A 153 -12.05 -4.84 -30.88
CA GLN A 153 -13.49 -4.52 -30.71
C GLN A 153 -13.88 -3.06 -30.33
N ALA A 154 -12.98 -2.07 -30.26
CA ALA A 154 -13.34 -0.69 -29.87
C ALA A 154 -14.53 -0.09 -30.65
N HIS A 155 -14.62 -0.39 -31.95
CA HIS A 155 -15.70 0.04 -32.85
C HIS A 155 -17.10 -0.50 -32.48
N ALA A 156 -17.20 -1.49 -31.59
CA ALA A 156 -18.46 -2.04 -31.09
C ALA A 156 -18.98 -1.30 -29.83
N ARG A 157 -18.21 -0.34 -29.30
CA ARG A 157 -18.55 0.47 -28.12
C ARG A 157 -18.54 1.96 -28.49
N ASN A 158 -19.43 2.74 -27.87
CA ASN A 158 -19.44 4.20 -28.03
C ASN A 158 -18.16 4.84 -27.47
N GLN A 159 -17.67 4.29 -26.35
CA GLN A 159 -16.42 4.69 -25.70
C GLN A 159 -15.77 3.44 -25.08
N ASP A 160 -14.44 3.42 -25.02
CA ASP A 160 -13.65 2.48 -24.23
C ASP A 160 -12.40 3.21 -23.70
N TRP A 161 -11.84 2.74 -22.59
CA TRP A 161 -10.62 3.31 -22.00
C TRP A 161 -9.51 2.26 -22.10
N THR A 162 -8.27 2.64 -22.37
CA THR A 162 -7.11 1.76 -22.16
C THR A 162 -6.04 2.42 -21.31
N ILE A 163 -5.27 1.58 -20.65
CA ILE A 163 -4.00 1.95 -20.04
C ILE A 163 -2.95 1.03 -20.66
N PHE A 164 -1.83 1.60 -21.08
CA PHE A 164 -0.63 0.86 -21.47
C PHE A 164 0.60 1.63 -21.00
N PHE A 165 1.74 0.96 -20.95
CA PHE A 165 3.01 1.54 -20.49
C PHE A 165 3.94 1.69 -21.68
N LEU A 166 4.74 2.75 -21.67
CA LEU A 166 5.85 2.94 -22.60
C LEU A 166 7.15 2.89 -21.81
N HIS A 167 8.01 1.95 -22.19
CA HIS A 167 9.39 1.88 -21.75
C HIS A 167 10.18 2.85 -22.60
N LYS A 168 10.54 4.02 -22.07
CA LYS A 168 11.48 4.90 -22.74
C LYS A 168 12.85 4.22 -22.71
N GLU A 169 13.38 3.86 -23.88
CA GLU A 169 14.81 3.62 -24.01
C GLU A 169 15.52 4.97 -23.80
N GLN A 170 16.26 5.11 -22.69
CA GLN A 170 17.20 6.22 -22.56
C GLN A 170 18.25 6.07 -23.66
N SER A 171 18.63 7.17 -24.31
CA SER A 171 19.80 7.14 -25.19
C SER A 171 21.05 6.91 -24.34
N GLN A 172 22.13 6.40 -24.95
CA GLN A 172 23.41 6.25 -24.24
C GLN A 172 23.88 7.59 -23.66
N GLU A 173 23.58 8.70 -24.36
CA GLU A 173 23.86 10.07 -23.93
C GLU A 173 23.04 10.45 -22.69
N GLU A 174 21.74 10.16 -22.63
CA GLU A 174 20.91 10.38 -21.43
C GLU A 174 21.35 9.50 -20.25
N GLU A 175 21.76 8.24 -20.48
CA GLU A 175 22.30 7.38 -19.42
C GLU A 175 23.63 7.91 -18.88
N ASP A 176 24.55 8.32 -19.77
CA ASP A 176 25.88 8.83 -19.39
C ASP A 176 25.78 10.19 -18.67
N GLU A 177 24.87 11.08 -19.10
CA GLU A 177 24.55 12.33 -18.38
C GLU A 177 23.96 12.08 -17.00
N GLU A 178 23.00 11.16 -16.86
CA GLU A 178 22.41 10.83 -15.55
C GLU A 178 23.44 10.15 -14.62
N LEU A 179 24.33 9.32 -15.18
CA LEU A 179 25.46 8.72 -14.46
C LEU A 179 26.50 9.76 -14.03
N ALA A 180 26.80 10.76 -14.86
CA ALA A 180 27.68 11.88 -14.53
C ALA A 180 27.07 12.75 -13.42
N ALA A 181 25.78 13.12 -13.52
CA ALA A 181 25.06 13.85 -12.49
C ALA A 181 25.00 13.10 -11.15
N LYS A 182 24.74 11.78 -11.18
CA LYS A 182 24.81 10.90 -10.00
C LYS A 182 26.22 10.85 -9.40
N GLN A 183 27.28 10.96 -10.21
CA GLN A 183 28.66 11.03 -9.74
C GLN A 183 29.00 12.41 -9.13
N ARG A 184 28.66 13.55 -9.77
CA ARG A 184 28.82 14.92 -9.22
C ARG A 184 28.09 15.04 -7.87
N ARG A 185 26.84 14.58 -7.76
CA ARG A 185 26.08 14.51 -6.49
C ARG A 185 26.75 13.62 -5.42
N ARG A 186 27.33 12.47 -5.81
CA ARG A 186 28.09 11.59 -4.88
C ARG A 186 29.41 12.21 -4.42
N ARG A 187 30.14 12.92 -5.30
CA ARG A 187 31.39 13.63 -4.97
C ARG A 187 31.12 14.74 -3.95
N ARG A 188 30.23 15.69 -4.28
CA ARG A 188 29.81 16.79 -3.38
C ARG A 188 29.39 16.24 -2.00
N ARG A 189 28.62 15.13 -1.94
CA ARG A 189 28.26 14.45 -0.68
C ARG A 189 29.45 13.85 0.08
N ARG A 190 30.41 13.21 -0.60
CA ARG A 190 31.61 12.62 0.03
C ARG A 190 32.50 13.71 0.63
N ILE A 191 32.74 14.79 -0.12
CA ILE A 191 33.50 15.97 0.34
C ILE A 191 32.83 16.57 1.57
N ARG A 192 31.51 16.83 1.52
CA ARG A 192 30.75 17.37 2.66
C ARG A 192 30.79 16.46 3.89
N GLN A 193 30.79 15.13 3.72
CA GLN A 193 30.93 14.18 4.83
C GLN A 193 32.34 14.14 5.41
N ALA A 194 33.40 14.20 4.59
CA ALA A 194 34.78 14.30 5.06
C ALA A 194 35.01 15.60 5.85
N ARG A 195 34.56 16.74 5.30
CA ARG A 195 34.61 18.07 5.94
C ARG A 195 33.85 18.11 7.27
N ALA A 196 32.68 17.46 7.35
CA ALA A 196 31.91 17.32 8.59
C ALA A 196 32.54 16.34 9.61
N ALA A 197 33.35 15.38 9.16
CA ALA A 197 34.09 14.45 10.00
C ALA A 197 35.46 15.00 10.46
N GLY A 198 35.91 16.14 9.94
CA GLY A 198 37.23 16.71 10.22
C GLY A 198 38.37 15.96 9.52
N ILE A 199 38.10 15.37 8.35
CA ILE A 199 39.08 14.68 7.51
C ILE A 199 39.56 15.67 6.44
N GLU A 200 40.86 15.94 6.41
CA GLU A 200 41.52 16.67 5.32
C GLU A 200 41.53 15.79 4.05
N LEU A 201 41.27 16.39 2.89
CA LEU A 201 41.32 15.77 1.58
C LEU A 201 42.59 16.24 0.84
N ASP A 202 43.04 15.47 -0.15
CA ASP A 202 44.18 15.86 -0.99
C ASP A 202 43.78 17.05 -1.89
N GLU A 203 44.70 17.99 -2.14
CA GLU A 203 44.44 19.26 -2.86
C GLU A 203 43.86 19.02 -4.27
N GLU A 204 44.19 17.91 -4.94
CA GLU A 204 43.64 17.49 -6.24
C GLU A 204 42.14 17.09 -6.19
N GLU A 205 41.53 16.82 -5.01
CA GLU A 205 40.07 16.66 -4.88
C GLU A 205 39.32 18.00 -4.70
N GLU A 206 40.00 19.12 -4.36
CA GLU A 206 39.37 20.43 -4.14
C GLU A 206 39.37 21.36 -5.38
N ASP A 207 40.43 21.38 -6.21
CA ASP A 207 40.58 22.34 -7.31
C ASP A 207 39.49 22.23 -8.42
N ASP A 208 39.03 21.02 -8.76
CA ASP A 208 38.01 20.80 -9.82
C ASP A 208 36.67 21.50 -9.54
N ASP A 209 36.25 21.58 -8.26
CA ASP A 209 34.92 22.14 -7.93
C ASP A 209 34.95 23.69 -8.01
N LEU A 210 36.12 24.33 -8.05
CA LEU A 210 36.29 25.80 -8.10
C LEU A 210 36.13 26.43 -9.49
N GLU A 211 36.32 25.68 -10.59
CA GLU A 211 35.96 26.19 -11.93
C GLU A 211 34.43 26.10 -12.18
N ASP A 212 33.75 25.20 -11.48
CA ASP A 212 32.29 24.97 -11.56
C ASP A 212 31.47 25.98 -10.72
N GLU A 213 32.00 26.52 -9.61
CA GLU A 213 31.28 27.45 -8.71
C GLU A 213 31.09 28.88 -9.30
N LEU A 214 31.78 29.24 -10.39
CA LEU A 214 31.89 30.64 -10.83
C LEU A 214 30.77 31.16 -11.76
N ASP A 215 29.85 30.30 -12.20
CA ASP A 215 28.70 30.65 -13.08
C ASP A 215 27.32 30.31 -12.47
N GLU A 216 27.24 29.71 -11.26
CA GLU A 216 25.98 29.34 -10.56
C GLU A 216 25.56 30.33 -9.44
N ASP A 217 26.08 31.58 -9.45
CA ASP A 217 25.97 32.58 -8.36
C ASP A 217 24.62 33.35 -8.30
N GLU A 218 23.50 32.68 -8.58
CA GLU A 218 22.13 33.13 -8.26
C GLU A 218 21.22 31.90 -7.94
N ASP A 219 20.70 31.85 -6.70
CA ASP A 219 19.66 30.92 -6.17
C ASP A 219 19.98 29.46 -5.72
N ASP A 220 21.23 28.96 -5.61
CA ASP A 220 21.52 27.58 -5.12
C ASP A 220 21.23 27.31 -3.61
N TYR A 221 20.53 28.21 -2.90
CA TYR A 221 20.21 28.04 -1.48
C TYR A 221 19.15 26.96 -1.15
N ASP A 222 18.53 26.33 -2.15
CA ASP A 222 17.46 25.32 -1.93
C ASP A 222 17.86 23.87 -2.28
N PHE A 223 18.89 23.65 -3.11
CA PHE A 223 19.36 22.33 -3.54
C PHE A 223 20.12 21.56 -2.44
N ASP A 224 20.79 22.29 -1.53
CA ASP A 224 21.76 21.77 -0.55
C ASP A 224 21.18 20.83 0.55
N ASP A 225 19.89 20.51 0.49
CA ASP A 225 19.23 19.50 1.35
C ASP A 225 18.25 18.59 0.57
N GLU A 226 18.43 18.45 -0.76
CA GLU A 226 17.92 17.25 -1.45
C GLU A 226 18.45 15.98 -0.77
N SER A 227 19.76 15.93 -0.46
CA SER A 227 20.46 14.70 -0.04
C SER A 227 19.97 14.07 1.28
N THR A 228 19.10 14.71 2.04
CA THR A 228 18.47 14.15 3.25
C THR A 228 17.07 13.59 2.98
N ASP A 229 16.37 14.13 1.99
CA ASP A 229 14.92 13.93 1.77
C ASP A 229 14.60 13.36 0.37
N SER A 230 15.59 13.27 -0.51
CA SER A 230 15.58 12.47 -1.74
C SER A 230 15.66 10.97 -1.38
N GLU A 231 14.55 10.41 -0.90
CA GLU A 231 14.29 8.98 -0.96
C GLU A 231 14.64 8.50 -2.38
N PRO A 232 15.56 7.53 -2.55
CA PRO A 232 16.00 7.15 -3.89
C PRO A 232 14.85 6.48 -4.63
N GLU A 233 14.47 7.01 -5.79
CA GLU A 233 13.63 6.27 -6.74
C GLU A 233 14.42 5.08 -7.27
N GLY A 234 14.33 3.94 -6.58
CA GLY A 234 15.03 2.70 -6.88
C GLY A 234 14.50 1.98 -8.13
N GLY A 235 14.19 2.70 -9.21
CA GLY A 235 13.77 2.09 -10.47
C GLY A 235 14.88 1.23 -11.07
N GLU A 236 14.57 -0.04 -11.38
CA GLU A 236 15.40 -0.87 -12.25
C GLU A 236 15.28 -0.35 -13.71
N GLY A 237 16.11 0.63 -14.05
CA GLY A 237 16.15 1.30 -15.36
C GLY A 237 15.19 2.50 -15.49
N PRO A 238 15.08 3.09 -16.70
CA PRO A 238 14.35 4.34 -16.98
C PRO A 238 12.95 4.42 -16.36
N PRO A 239 12.43 5.63 -16.08
CA PRO A 239 11.06 5.82 -15.58
C PRO A 239 10.03 5.29 -16.58
N LEU A 240 9.00 4.61 -16.07
CA LEU A 240 7.87 4.17 -16.90
C LEU A 240 6.98 5.37 -17.25
N ILE A 241 6.69 5.53 -18.54
CA ILE A 241 5.68 6.49 -18.99
C ILE A 241 4.33 5.77 -19.00
N TYR A 242 3.41 6.25 -18.18
CA TYR A 242 2.05 5.71 -18.09
C TYR A 242 1.15 6.42 -19.09
N VAL A 243 0.45 5.65 -19.93
CA VAL A 243 -0.45 6.19 -20.96
C VAL A 243 -1.90 5.94 -20.57
N LEU A 244 -2.66 7.01 -20.35
CA LEU A 244 -4.12 6.96 -20.25
C LEU A 244 -4.73 7.29 -21.62
N ASN A 245 -5.40 6.33 -22.23
CA ASN A 245 -6.03 6.49 -23.54
C ASN A 245 -7.56 6.40 -23.45
N LEU A 246 -8.24 7.28 -24.20
CA LEU A 246 -9.68 7.31 -24.37
C LEU A 246 -10.02 7.10 -25.85
N VAL A 247 -10.83 6.09 -26.14
CA VAL A 247 -11.36 5.81 -27.48
C VAL A 247 -12.84 6.19 -27.55
N ASN A 248 -13.25 6.82 -28.65
CA ASN A 248 -14.63 7.25 -28.86
C ASN A 248 -15.08 6.96 -30.30
N THR A 249 -16.23 6.32 -30.44
CA THR A 249 -16.84 5.90 -31.71
C THR A 249 -18.09 6.74 -31.96
N LYS A 250 -18.06 7.61 -32.97
CA LYS A 250 -19.23 8.38 -33.40
C LYS A 250 -19.81 7.79 -34.68
N HIS A 251 -21.03 7.27 -34.61
CA HIS A 251 -21.74 6.73 -35.77
C HIS A 251 -22.19 7.84 -36.72
N ASP A 252 -21.58 7.91 -37.90
CA ASP A 252 -21.91 8.86 -38.96
C ASP A 252 -22.17 8.11 -40.28
N LYS A 253 -23.40 8.25 -40.79
CA LYS A 253 -23.89 7.60 -42.01
C LYS A 253 -23.33 8.22 -43.30
N THR A 254 -22.65 9.37 -43.23
CA THR A 254 -22.00 10.01 -44.38
C THR A 254 -20.63 9.40 -44.70
N VAL A 255 -20.02 8.69 -43.74
CA VAL A 255 -18.68 8.10 -43.86
C VAL A 255 -18.77 6.64 -44.32
N LYS A 256 -17.81 6.20 -45.16
CA LYS A 256 -17.75 4.86 -45.80
C LYS A 256 -18.11 3.67 -44.88
N ARG A 257 -17.74 3.68 -43.59
CA ARG A 257 -18.02 2.61 -42.60
C ARG A 257 -19.23 2.84 -41.69
N GLY A 258 -19.95 3.97 -41.81
CA GLY A 258 -21.06 4.31 -40.91
C GLY A 258 -20.63 4.77 -39.50
N ALA A 259 -19.33 4.96 -39.28
CA ALA A 259 -18.73 5.42 -38.02
C ALA A 259 -17.35 6.06 -38.26
N VAL A 260 -16.96 6.93 -37.32
CA VAL A 260 -15.61 7.47 -37.16
C VAL A 260 -15.12 7.07 -35.77
N VAL A 261 -13.94 6.45 -35.69
CA VAL A 261 -13.27 6.07 -34.44
C VAL A 261 -12.00 6.89 -34.30
N LYS A 262 -11.85 7.59 -33.18
CA LYS A 262 -10.63 8.31 -32.80
C LYS A 262 -10.30 8.00 -31.35
N ALA A 263 -9.01 8.00 -31.05
CA ALA A 263 -8.43 7.81 -29.73
C ALA A 263 -7.54 9.00 -29.38
N MET A 264 -7.54 9.41 -28.12
CA MET A 264 -6.66 10.46 -27.59
C MET A 264 -6.08 9.99 -26.26
N ALA A 265 -4.78 10.17 -26.09
CA ALA A 265 -4.05 9.70 -24.93
C ALA A 265 -3.17 10.78 -24.30
N ILE A 266 -3.04 10.71 -22.97
CA ILE A 266 -2.09 11.48 -22.16
C ILE A 266 -0.99 10.53 -21.69
N CYS A 267 0.27 10.93 -21.88
CA CYS A 267 1.47 10.21 -21.43
C CYS A 267 2.10 10.96 -20.26
N THR A 268 2.23 10.33 -19.10
CA THR A 268 2.66 10.97 -17.85
C THR A 268 3.56 10.04 -17.02
N ARG A 269 4.48 10.61 -16.23
CA ARG A 269 5.21 9.88 -15.18
C ARG A 269 4.36 9.63 -13.93
N HIS A 270 3.20 10.30 -13.80
CA HIS A 270 2.38 10.22 -12.60
C HIS A 270 1.58 8.91 -12.54
N PRO A 271 1.78 8.05 -11.52
CA PRO A 271 1.04 6.80 -11.40
C PRO A 271 -0.47 7.03 -11.18
N PHE A 272 -0.85 8.22 -10.68
CA PHE A 272 -2.24 8.62 -10.47
C PHE A 272 -2.93 9.18 -11.75
N LEU A 273 -2.45 8.83 -12.95
CA LEU A 273 -2.98 9.15 -14.29
C LEU A 273 -4.53 9.24 -14.44
N HIS A 274 -5.29 8.50 -13.62
CA HIS A 274 -6.75 8.48 -13.62
C HIS A 274 -7.37 9.87 -13.41
N ILE A 275 -6.65 10.82 -12.79
CA ILE A 275 -7.09 12.19 -12.58
C ILE A 275 -7.42 12.94 -13.89
N TYR A 276 -6.82 12.54 -15.02
CA TYR A 276 -6.99 13.24 -16.30
C TYR A 276 -8.21 12.74 -17.11
N LYS A 277 -8.96 11.74 -16.63
CA LYS A 277 -10.17 11.23 -17.30
C LYS A 277 -11.19 12.35 -17.68
N PRO A 278 -11.49 13.37 -16.85
CA PRO A 278 -12.41 14.44 -17.21
C PRO A 278 -11.90 15.35 -18.34
N LEU A 279 -10.58 15.58 -18.40
CA LEU A 279 -9.94 16.43 -19.41
C LEU A 279 -9.90 15.75 -20.78
N LEU A 280 -9.51 14.48 -20.83
CA LEU A 280 -9.53 13.69 -22.07
C LEU A 280 -10.92 13.61 -22.71
N LEU A 281 -11.98 13.47 -21.89
CA LEU A 281 -13.37 13.47 -22.38
C LEU A 281 -13.72 14.78 -23.10
N LEU A 282 -13.34 15.93 -22.54
CA LEU A 282 -13.63 17.25 -23.10
C LEU A 282 -12.79 17.53 -24.36
N ALA A 283 -11.48 17.28 -24.29
CA ALA A 283 -10.55 17.52 -25.39
C ALA A 283 -10.81 16.61 -26.60
N LEU A 284 -11.14 15.33 -26.39
CA LEU A 284 -11.52 14.44 -27.49
C LEU A 284 -12.88 14.82 -28.09
N GLU A 285 -13.87 15.21 -27.28
CA GLU A 285 -15.17 15.66 -27.82
C GLU A 285 -15.02 16.94 -28.67
N GLU A 286 -14.09 17.82 -28.29
CA GLU A 286 -13.65 18.97 -29.08
C GLU A 286 -12.91 18.59 -30.36
N TYR A 287 -11.92 17.71 -30.28
CA TYR A 287 -11.14 17.28 -31.44
C TYR A 287 -12.01 16.62 -32.52
N PHE A 288 -13.12 15.99 -32.12
CA PHE A 288 -14.17 15.51 -33.03
C PHE A 288 -14.99 16.62 -33.72
N LYS A 289 -15.00 17.85 -33.21
CA LYS A 289 -15.65 19.04 -33.82
C LYS A 289 -14.68 19.81 -34.71
N SER A 290 -13.43 19.88 -34.29
CA SER A 290 -12.32 20.56 -34.99
C SER A 290 -11.04 19.74 -34.78
N PRO A 291 -10.67 18.87 -35.74
CA PRO A 291 -9.44 18.08 -35.66
C PRO A 291 -8.24 18.95 -36.03
N VAL A 292 -7.71 19.66 -35.04
CA VAL A 292 -6.55 20.56 -35.17
C VAL A 292 -5.50 20.24 -34.10
N PRO A 293 -4.19 20.37 -34.40
CA PRO A 293 -3.12 20.21 -33.40
C PRO A 293 -3.25 21.16 -32.20
N GLU A 294 -3.87 22.32 -32.41
CA GLU A 294 -4.13 23.36 -31.40
C GLU A 294 -4.92 22.81 -30.20
N THR A 295 -5.81 21.84 -30.39
CA THR A 295 -6.55 21.17 -29.30
C THR A 295 -5.62 20.34 -28.40
N LEU A 296 -4.55 19.75 -28.95
CA LEU A 296 -3.58 18.99 -28.18
C LEU A 296 -2.69 19.95 -27.37
N ALA A 297 -2.22 21.05 -27.98
CA ALA A 297 -1.46 22.09 -27.29
C ALA A 297 -2.26 22.70 -26.12
N LEU A 298 -3.52 23.08 -26.35
CA LEU A 298 -4.40 23.60 -25.30
C LEU A 298 -4.66 22.60 -24.15
N LEU A 299 -4.60 21.29 -24.40
CA LEU A 299 -4.68 20.27 -23.35
C LEU A 299 -3.34 20.11 -22.62
N TYR A 300 -2.21 20.16 -23.34
CA TYR A 300 -0.85 20.08 -22.80
C TYR A 300 -0.57 21.23 -21.83
N ASP A 301 -0.73 22.46 -22.32
CA ASP A 301 -0.50 23.69 -21.57
C ASP A 301 -1.41 23.74 -20.32
N ALA A 302 -2.69 23.38 -20.47
CA ALA A 302 -3.64 23.41 -19.37
C ALA A 302 -3.32 22.38 -18.27
N VAL A 303 -2.80 21.20 -18.63
CA VAL A 303 -2.40 20.17 -17.64
C VAL A 303 -1.09 20.54 -16.96
N ASN A 304 -0.10 21.03 -17.70
CA ASN A 304 1.20 21.40 -17.13
C ASN A 304 1.14 22.71 -16.32
N ALA A 305 0.14 23.57 -16.55
CA ALA A 305 -0.14 24.75 -15.72
C ALA A 305 -0.93 24.46 -14.42
N MET A 306 -1.04 23.20 -13.98
CA MET A 306 -1.74 22.83 -12.74
C MET A 306 -0.88 23.12 -11.50
N ASP A 307 -1.28 24.10 -10.67
CA ASP A 307 -0.56 24.38 -9.42
C ASP A 307 -0.77 23.24 -8.40
N LEU A 308 0.31 22.55 -8.07
CA LEU A 308 0.40 21.55 -6.99
C LEU A 308 1.33 21.99 -5.83
N SER A 309 1.80 23.24 -5.83
CA SER A 309 2.88 23.72 -4.96
C SER A 309 2.56 23.81 -3.47
N LEU A 310 1.29 23.66 -3.09
CA LEU A 310 0.84 23.60 -1.70
C LEU A 310 0.77 22.16 -1.16
N MET A 311 1.00 21.14 -1.99
CA MET A 311 0.99 19.76 -1.53
C MET A 311 2.32 19.44 -0.81
N PRO A 312 2.32 19.13 0.50
CA PRO A 312 3.54 18.88 1.25
C PRO A 312 4.18 17.56 0.82
N ARG A 313 5.52 17.56 0.76
CA ARG A 313 6.33 16.35 0.64
C ARG A 313 6.22 15.53 1.93
N LEU A 314 5.90 14.24 1.81
CA LEU A 314 5.70 13.32 2.94
C LEU A 314 6.77 12.23 2.93
N SER A 315 7.38 11.97 4.09
CA SER A 315 8.38 10.90 4.24
C SER A 315 7.76 9.52 3.97
N LEU A 316 8.58 8.48 3.72
CA LEU A 316 8.03 7.14 3.46
C LEU A 316 7.16 6.62 4.62
N LEU A 317 7.55 6.89 5.86
CA LEU A 317 6.80 6.50 7.05
C LEU A 317 5.46 7.27 7.15
N GLU A 318 5.44 8.55 6.82
CA GLU A 318 4.23 9.37 6.82
C GLU A 318 3.25 8.94 5.71
N ARG A 319 3.76 8.71 4.48
CA ARG A 319 2.96 8.17 3.36
C ARG A 319 2.31 6.84 3.75
N HIS A 320 3.07 5.95 4.39
CA HIS A 320 2.55 4.69 4.90
C HIS A 320 1.49 4.88 5.99
N LEU A 321 1.74 5.73 7.00
CA LEU A 321 0.80 6.00 8.09
C LEU A 321 -0.53 6.58 7.60
N LEU A 322 -0.47 7.50 6.63
CA LEU A 322 -1.62 8.11 6.01
C LEU A 322 -2.48 7.07 5.28
N GLN A 323 -1.87 6.24 4.41
CA GLN A 323 -2.60 5.20 3.68
C GLN A 323 -3.13 4.06 4.57
N ALA A 324 -2.47 3.79 5.70
CA ALA A 324 -2.92 2.81 6.69
C ALA A 324 -4.09 3.31 7.55
N SER A 325 -4.44 4.60 7.45
CA SER A 325 -5.53 5.21 8.23
C SER A 325 -6.77 5.51 7.38
N GLU A 326 -7.91 5.69 8.08
CA GLU A 326 -9.12 6.32 7.53
C GLU A 326 -9.30 7.76 8.08
N ASN A 327 -8.37 8.25 8.92
CA ASN A 327 -8.44 9.56 9.56
C ASN A 327 -8.04 10.70 8.60
N LYS A 328 -9.04 11.51 8.21
CA LYS A 328 -8.94 12.60 7.23
C LYS A 328 -8.08 13.80 7.66
N ASP A 329 -7.80 13.92 8.96
CA ASP A 329 -7.08 15.07 9.53
C ASP A 329 -5.59 14.76 9.79
N LEU A 330 -5.11 13.55 9.45
CA LEU A 330 -3.72 13.14 9.70
C LEU A 330 -2.73 13.95 8.84
N PHE A 331 -1.72 14.57 9.46
CA PHE A 331 -0.75 15.48 8.83
C PHE A 331 -1.35 16.80 8.28
N VAL A 332 -2.54 17.20 8.74
CA VAL A 332 -3.21 18.44 8.30
C VAL A 332 -2.35 19.69 8.57
N GLU A 333 -1.58 19.66 9.65
CA GLU A 333 -0.69 20.74 10.05
C GLU A 333 0.47 20.96 9.07
N LYS A 334 0.86 19.97 8.26
CA LYS A 334 1.82 20.18 7.15
C LYS A 334 1.22 21.06 6.04
N PHE A 335 -0.07 20.89 5.71
CA PHE A 335 -0.76 21.77 4.77
C PHE A 335 -0.95 23.17 5.36
N GLU A 336 -1.26 23.30 6.66
CA GLU A 336 -1.29 24.61 7.33
C GLU A 336 0.07 25.33 7.27
N LYS A 337 1.18 24.60 7.48
CA LYS A 337 2.54 25.14 7.40
C LYS A 337 2.92 25.53 5.96
N MET A 338 2.60 24.72 4.95
CA MET A 338 2.78 25.07 3.53
C MET A 338 2.01 26.33 3.12
N ILE A 339 0.76 26.48 3.56
CA ILE A 339 -0.05 27.68 3.30
C ILE A 339 0.57 28.92 3.98
N GLN A 340 1.12 28.79 5.19
CA GLN A 340 1.82 29.89 5.87
C GLN A 340 3.11 30.30 5.15
N MET A 341 3.86 29.35 4.60
CA MET A 341 5.05 29.62 3.79
C MET A 341 4.69 30.37 2.49
N ARG A 342 3.71 29.88 1.72
CA ARG A 342 3.18 30.56 0.53
C ARG A 342 2.76 32.00 0.82
N ILE A 343 2.03 32.25 1.92
CA ILE A 343 1.60 33.61 2.29
C ILE A 343 2.81 34.52 2.62
N ALA A 344 3.90 33.98 3.17
CA ALA A 344 5.12 34.73 3.43
C ALA A 344 5.92 35.00 2.13
N GLU A 345 5.96 34.03 1.21
CA GLU A 345 6.54 34.19 -0.14
C GLU A 345 5.79 35.27 -0.93
N ASP A 346 4.46 35.16 -1.07
CA ASP A 346 3.63 36.13 -1.80
C ASP A 346 3.71 37.54 -1.18
N ALA A 347 3.94 37.66 0.14
CA ALA A 347 4.14 38.94 0.81
C ALA A 347 5.55 39.53 0.57
N ALA A 348 6.59 38.69 0.46
CA ALA A 348 7.95 39.10 0.14
C ALA A 348 8.10 39.54 -1.32
N GLU A 349 7.40 38.87 -2.24
CA GLU A 349 7.26 39.27 -3.65
C GLU A 349 6.37 40.53 -3.84
N GLY A 350 5.73 41.02 -2.75
CA GLY A 350 4.93 42.24 -2.76
C GLY A 350 3.51 42.09 -3.34
N VAL A 351 2.99 40.86 -3.41
CA VAL A 351 1.74 40.53 -4.13
C VAL A 351 0.47 40.84 -3.31
N THR A 352 0.47 40.70 -1.97
CA THR A 352 -0.58 41.32 -1.11
C THR A 352 -0.19 41.45 0.37
N ASP A 353 -0.77 42.44 1.04
CA ASP A 353 -0.68 42.66 2.50
C ASP A 353 -2.02 42.27 3.17
N ALA A 354 -2.07 41.16 3.92
CA ALA A 354 -3.30 40.61 4.49
C ALA A 354 -3.09 39.80 5.79
N PRO A 355 -3.70 40.19 6.93
CA PRO A 355 -3.54 39.49 8.21
C PRO A 355 -4.53 38.32 8.40
N ILE A 356 -4.05 37.24 9.05
CA ILE A 356 -4.87 36.07 9.40
C ILE A 356 -5.84 36.40 10.55
N SER A 357 -7.12 36.04 10.38
CA SER A 357 -8.16 36.15 11.42
C SER A 357 -8.80 34.79 11.74
N ARG A 358 -9.26 34.60 12.98
CA ARG A 358 -9.85 33.33 13.47
C ARG A 358 -11.32 33.53 13.87
N THR A 359 -12.24 32.90 13.14
CA THR A 359 -13.68 33.01 13.41
C THR A 359 -14.39 31.64 13.36
N GLY A 360 -14.45 30.97 14.51
CA GLY A 360 -15.10 29.66 14.67
C GLY A 360 -14.22 28.46 14.30
N THR A 361 -14.83 27.28 14.13
CA THR A 361 -14.15 26.01 13.80
C THR A 361 -13.74 25.89 12.31
N LYS A 362 -13.30 27.00 11.72
CA LYS A 362 -12.76 27.10 10.37
C LYS A 362 -11.63 28.12 10.35
N ALA A 363 -10.45 27.72 9.88
CA ALA A 363 -9.50 28.68 9.34
C ALA A 363 -10.01 29.14 7.97
N HIS A 364 -9.99 30.45 7.71
CA HIS A 364 -10.33 31.02 6.41
C HIS A 364 -9.46 32.26 6.17
N VAL A 365 -8.74 32.27 5.06
CA VAL A 365 -7.97 33.44 4.63
C VAL A 365 -8.86 34.25 3.70
N GLU A 366 -9.45 35.34 4.21
CA GLU A 366 -10.27 36.26 3.42
C GLU A 366 -9.35 37.14 2.55
N GLY A 367 -9.04 36.67 1.34
CA GLY A 367 -8.43 37.49 0.31
C GLY A 367 -9.35 38.64 -0.12
N GLY A 368 -8.78 39.81 -0.40
CA GLY A 368 -9.48 41.08 -0.68
C GLY A 368 -10.31 41.15 -1.98
N SER A 369 -10.79 40.02 -2.49
CA SER A 369 -11.59 39.90 -3.72
C SER A 369 -12.68 38.81 -3.65
N GLY A 370 -13.05 38.38 -2.44
CA GLY A 370 -14.21 37.47 -2.24
C GLY A 370 -13.96 36.00 -2.62
N GLN A 371 -12.70 35.62 -2.85
CA GLN A 371 -12.25 34.24 -2.97
C GLN A 371 -11.15 34.00 -1.93
N SER A 372 -11.25 32.91 -1.17
CA SER A 372 -10.17 32.42 -0.33
C SER A 372 -9.11 31.79 -1.23
N ALA A 373 -7.98 32.48 -1.41
CA ALA A 373 -6.86 32.00 -2.22
C ALA A 373 -6.30 30.67 -1.70
N TYR A 374 -6.26 30.53 -0.37
CA TYR A 374 -5.73 29.35 0.32
C TYR A 374 -6.76 28.77 1.30
N ALA A 375 -6.88 27.46 1.28
CA ALA A 375 -7.78 26.69 2.13
C ALA A 375 -7.12 25.36 2.53
N VAL A 376 -7.21 25.02 3.82
CA VAL A 376 -6.73 23.73 4.34
C VAL A 376 -7.61 22.60 3.79
N PRO A 377 -7.05 21.48 3.29
CA PRO A 377 -7.84 20.33 2.83
C PRO A 377 -8.78 19.78 3.91
N ARG A 378 -9.90 19.19 3.49
CA ARG A 378 -10.83 18.45 4.39
C ARG A 378 -10.52 16.96 4.51
N ASP A 379 -9.51 16.51 3.77
CA ASP A 379 -9.09 15.13 3.67
C ASP A 379 -7.65 15.13 3.17
N THR A 380 -6.69 14.88 4.07
CA THR A 380 -5.25 15.00 3.76
C THR A 380 -4.74 13.94 2.79
N HIS A 381 -5.56 12.96 2.41
CA HIS A 381 -5.26 11.95 1.41
C HIS A 381 -5.41 12.45 -0.04
N GLU A 382 -6.15 13.54 -0.25
CA GLU A 382 -6.48 14.09 -1.58
C GLU A 382 -6.23 15.61 -1.61
N PHE A 383 -5.22 16.05 -2.35
CA PHE A 383 -5.02 17.47 -2.62
C PHE A 383 -5.97 17.95 -3.71
N GLU A 384 -6.80 18.95 -3.41
CA GLU A 384 -7.78 19.52 -4.34
C GLU A 384 -7.16 20.67 -5.15
N SER A 385 -6.79 20.41 -6.41
CA SER A 385 -6.30 21.41 -7.38
C SER A 385 -7.34 21.66 -8.49
N LYS A 386 -7.01 22.53 -9.47
CA LYS A 386 -7.89 22.90 -10.59
C LYS A 386 -7.06 23.11 -11.87
N VAL A 387 -7.52 22.55 -12.98
CA VAL A 387 -7.00 22.83 -14.33
C VAL A 387 -7.92 23.79 -15.07
N MET A 388 -7.34 24.81 -15.70
CA MET A 388 -8.07 25.86 -16.45
C MET A 388 -8.20 25.51 -17.94
N TYR A 389 -8.98 24.49 -18.28
CA TYR A 389 -9.22 24.14 -19.69
C TYR A 389 -10.25 25.10 -20.31
N LYS A 390 -9.83 25.89 -21.30
CA LYS A 390 -10.66 26.87 -22.02
C LYS A 390 -11.42 27.88 -21.13
N GLY A 391 -10.81 28.29 -20.02
CA GLY A 391 -11.44 29.18 -19.04
C GLY A 391 -12.47 28.49 -18.12
N ILE A 392 -12.68 27.18 -18.27
CA ILE A 392 -13.50 26.38 -17.35
C ILE A 392 -12.58 25.79 -16.27
N PRO A 393 -12.76 26.11 -14.98
CA PRO A 393 -12.02 25.48 -13.89
C PRO A 393 -12.52 24.05 -13.66
N ILE A 394 -11.74 23.07 -14.06
CA ILE A 394 -12.00 21.64 -13.83
C ILE A 394 -11.33 21.24 -12.51
N PRO A 395 -12.08 20.84 -11.47
CA PRO A 395 -11.50 20.40 -10.21
C PRO A 395 -10.83 19.03 -10.36
N ILE A 396 -9.65 18.89 -9.75
CA ILE A 396 -8.81 17.69 -9.77
C ILE A 396 -8.45 17.30 -8.34
N LYS A 397 -8.35 15.99 -8.08
CA LYS A 397 -7.99 15.41 -6.78
C LYS A 397 -6.74 14.57 -6.95
N VAL A 398 -5.60 15.04 -6.43
CA VAL A 398 -4.32 14.34 -6.51
C VAL A 398 -4.10 13.53 -5.22
N PRO A 399 -3.87 12.21 -5.29
CA PRO A 399 -3.52 11.42 -4.11
C PRO A 399 -2.19 11.88 -3.50
N THR A 400 -2.20 12.28 -2.23
CA THR A 400 -1.02 12.86 -1.55
C THR A 400 0.00 11.80 -1.11
N ALA A 401 -0.43 10.54 -1.02
CA ALA A 401 0.43 9.39 -0.80
C ALA A 401 0.03 8.27 -1.77
N VAL A 402 0.96 7.85 -2.63
CA VAL A 402 0.84 6.68 -3.53
C VAL A 402 1.84 5.61 -3.09
N MET A 403 1.46 4.33 -3.15
CA MET A 403 2.36 3.20 -2.90
C MET A 403 3.10 2.79 -4.17
N PRO A 404 4.27 2.14 -4.04
CA PRO A 404 4.86 1.36 -5.13
C PRO A 404 3.82 0.48 -5.84
N GLU A 405 4.00 0.29 -7.15
CA GLU A 405 3.15 -0.54 -8.02
C GLU A 405 1.65 -0.14 -8.09
N THR A 406 1.22 0.95 -7.45
CA THR A 406 -0.17 1.44 -7.49
C THR A 406 -0.34 2.46 -8.61
N VAL A 407 -0.63 1.96 -9.81
CA VAL A 407 -0.84 2.77 -11.03
C VAL A 407 -2.31 2.75 -11.46
N GLY A 408 -2.87 3.90 -11.81
CA GLY A 408 -4.29 4.07 -12.18
C GLY A 408 -5.23 4.18 -10.98
N ASP A 409 -6.52 3.96 -11.23
CA ASP A 409 -7.54 3.72 -10.21
C ASP A 409 -8.14 2.34 -10.51
N PHE A 410 -8.20 1.49 -9.50
CA PHE A 410 -8.56 0.07 -9.61
C PHE A 410 -8.98 -0.46 -8.24
N SER A 411 -9.79 -1.52 -8.23
CA SER A 411 -10.26 -2.13 -6.98
C SER A 411 -9.79 -3.56 -6.81
N LEU A 412 -9.03 -3.81 -5.73
CA LEU A 412 -8.74 -5.15 -5.25
C LEU A 412 -10.04 -5.87 -4.85
N ILE A 413 -11.04 -5.16 -4.33
CA ILE A 413 -12.36 -5.75 -3.99
C ILE A 413 -13.02 -6.35 -5.25
N LYS A 414 -13.07 -5.61 -6.37
CA LYS A 414 -13.61 -6.09 -7.66
C LYS A 414 -12.86 -7.35 -8.13
N LEU A 415 -11.52 -7.31 -8.11
CA LEU A 415 -10.66 -8.44 -8.50
C LEU A 415 -10.90 -9.69 -7.65
N ILE A 416 -10.92 -9.52 -6.31
CA ILE A 416 -11.11 -10.61 -5.35
C ILE A 416 -12.50 -11.23 -5.48
N GLN A 417 -13.55 -10.40 -5.52
CA GLN A 417 -14.94 -10.88 -5.66
C GLN A 417 -15.13 -11.74 -6.92
N ASN A 418 -14.60 -11.30 -8.06
CA ASN A 418 -14.80 -12.01 -9.34
C ASN A 418 -14.32 -13.47 -9.30
N PHE A 419 -13.11 -13.72 -8.79
CA PHE A 419 -12.55 -15.07 -8.73
C PHE A 419 -12.99 -15.85 -7.48
N SER A 420 -13.26 -15.19 -6.35
CA SER A 420 -13.75 -15.85 -5.13
C SER A 420 -15.19 -16.32 -5.25
N GLU A 421 -16.11 -15.53 -5.81
CA GLU A 421 -17.53 -15.89 -5.84
C GLU A 421 -17.82 -17.13 -6.67
N THR A 422 -17.26 -17.23 -7.88
CA THR A 422 -17.49 -18.38 -8.76
C THR A 422 -16.84 -19.65 -8.19
N HIS A 423 -15.66 -19.53 -7.56
CA HIS A 423 -15.02 -20.66 -6.87
C HIS A 423 -15.80 -21.10 -5.63
N ALA A 424 -16.37 -20.18 -4.84
CA ALA A 424 -17.22 -20.52 -3.70
C ALA A 424 -18.55 -21.18 -4.10
N LYS A 425 -19.16 -20.74 -5.20
CA LYS A 425 -20.42 -21.31 -5.74
C LYS A 425 -20.20 -22.69 -6.40
N SER A 426 -19.03 -22.90 -7.00
CA SER A 426 -18.66 -24.13 -7.71
C SER A 426 -17.14 -24.31 -7.67
N PRO A 427 -16.58 -24.96 -6.63
CA PRO A 427 -15.14 -25.18 -6.55
C PRO A 427 -14.69 -26.17 -7.62
N GLN A 428 -13.57 -25.86 -8.26
CA GLN A 428 -12.89 -26.73 -9.22
C GLN A 428 -11.45 -26.95 -8.75
N PRO A 429 -10.95 -28.20 -8.73
CA PRO A 429 -9.60 -28.48 -8.27
C PRO A 429 -8.57 -28.03 -9.31
N PHE A 430 -7.54 -27.34 -8.85
CA PHE A 430 -6.38 -26.96 -9.64
C PHE A 430 -5.47 -28.16 -9.91
N ALA A 431 -4.74 -28.13 -11.03
CA ALA A 431 -3.59 -29.00 -11.24
C ALA A 431 -2.51 -28.66 -10.20
N LEU A 432 -1.93 -29.67 -9.55
CA LEU A 432 -0.92 -29.46 -8.52
C LEU A 432 0.37 -28.93 -9.14
N HIS A 433 0.84 -27.78 -8.66
CA HIS A 433 2.13 -27.20 -9.01
C HIS A 433 2.78 -26.63 -7.74
N PRO A 434 3.99 -27.04 -7.34
CA PRO A 434 4.54 -26.74 -6.00
C PRO A 434 4.63 -25.25 -5.65
N HIS A 435 4.84 -24.35 -6.62
CA HIS A 435 4.82 -22.90 -6.38
C HIS A 435 3.40 -22.34 -6.21
N LEU A 436 2.40 -22.90 -6.91
CA LEU A 436 1.08 -22.28 -7.10
C LEU A 436 0.02 -22.82 -6.14
N THR A 437 0.05 -24.11 -5.83
CA THR A 437 -0.98 -24.81 -5.04
C THR A 437 -0.48 -25.13 -3.63
N THR A 438 -0.11 -24.10 -2.86
CA THR A 438 0.48 -24.22 -1.51
C THR A 438 -0.41 -24.96 -0.51
N ASN A 439 -1.74 -24.84 -0.63
CA ASN A 439 -2.75 -25.59 0.13
C ASN A 439 -3.41 -26.69 -0.73
N GLY A 440 -2.65 -27.32 -1.62
CA GLY A 440 -3.12 -28.39 -2.51
C GLY A 440 -4.11 -27.93 -3.57
N ALA A 441 -4.85 -28.87 -4.16
CA ALA A 441 -5.70 -28.64 -5.33
C ALA A 441 -6.87 -27.67 -5.07
N ASN A 442 -7.21 -27.41 -3.81
CA ASN A 442 -8.25 -26.45 -3.41
C ASN A 442 -7.66 -25.14 -2.86
N THR A 443 -6.42 -24.80 -3.21
CA THR A 443 -5.82 -23.48 -2.91
C THR A 443 -6.72 -22.38 -3.47
N HIS A 444 -7.03 -21.36 -2.68
CA HIS A 444 -7.93 -20.28 -3.07
C HIS A 444 -7.43 -19.54 -4.34
N PRO A 445 -8.27 -19.22 -5.34
CA PRO A 445 -7.81 -18.68 -6.63
C PRO A 445 -6.92 -17.43 -6.53
N ILE A 446 -7.24 -16.49 -5.64
CA ILE A 446 -6.43 -15.27 -5.46
C ILE A 446 -5.03 -15.61 -4.90
N ILE A 447 -4.89 -16.69 -4.14
CA ILE A 447 -3.58 -17.18 -3.66
C ILE A 447 -2.81 -17.86 -4.79
N VAL A 448 -3.50 -18.60 -5.69
CA VAL A 448 -2.89 -19.13 -6.93
C VAL A 448 -2.36 -17.99 -7.82
N LEU A 449 -3.11 -16.90 -7.95
CA LEU A 449 -2.69 -15.69 -8.67
C LEU A 449 -1.44 -15.06 -8.03
N VAL A 450 -1.48 -14.71 -6.73
CA VAL A 450 -0.35 -14.08 -6.04
C VAL A 450 0.89 -14.98 -6.01
N ASN A 451 0.72 -16.30 -5.85
CA ASN A 451 1.80 -17.28 -6.00
C ASN A 451 2.44 -17.25 -7.39
N GLY A 452 1.65 -17.10 -8.46
CA GLY A 452 2.15 -16.97 -9.82
C GLY A 452 2.95 -15.69 -10.04
N LEU A 453 2.45 -14.56 -9.52
CA LEU A 453 3.11 -13.26 -9.60
C LEU A 453 4.44 -13.27 -8.81
N LEU A 454 4.42 -13.75 -7.57
CA LEU A 454 5.62 -13.88 -6.73
C LEU A 454 6.66 -14.85 -7.31
N THR A 455 6.26 -15.86 -8.08
CA THR A 455 7.19 -16.79 -8.73
C THR A 455 7.39 -16.51 -10.22
N GLN A 456 7.15 -15.25 -10.63
CA GLN A 456 7.42 -14.66 -11.95
C GLN A 456 6.91 -15.52 -13.11
N LYS A 457 5.68 -16.05 -12.98
CA LYS A 457 4.99 -16.81 -14.02
C LYS A 457 4.28 -15.90 -15.03
N ARG A 458 4.01 -16.43 -16.21
CA ARG A 458 3.28 -15.75 -17.30
C ARG A 458 1.79 -15.78 -16.99
N VAL A 459 1.23 -14.63 -16.60
CA VAL A 459 -0.17 -14.47 -16.18
C VAL A 459 -0.93 -13.66 -17.23
N ILE A 460 -2.05 -14.20 -17.73
CA ILE A 460 -2.91 -13.50 -18.70
C ILE A 460 -4.31 -13.29 -18.11
N PHE A 461 -4.79 -12.05 -18.17
CA PHE A 461 -6.17 -11.67 -17.87
C PHE A 461 -6.98 -11.59 -19.17
N LEU A 462 -7.92 -12.52 -19.35
CA LEU A 462 -8.76 -12.61 -20.55
C LEU A 462 -10.14 -11.97 -20.29
N GLY A 463 -10.41 -10.85 -20.95
CA GLY A 463 -11.67 -10.12 -20.91
C GLY A 463 -12.48 -10.21 -22.20
N HIS A 464 -12.84 -11.42 -22.65
CA HIS A 464 -13.56 -11.58 -23.91
C HIS A 464 -14.91 -10.83 -23.91
N ASN A 465 -15.11 -9.95 -24.90
CA ASN A 465 -16.22 -9.00 -25.05
C ASN A 465 -16.37 -7.93 -23.94
N MET A 466 -15.48 -7.89 -22.95
CA MET A 466 -15.44 -6.83 -21.94
C MET A 466 -14.80 -5.54 -22.48
N PRO A 467 -15.09 -4.36 -21.89
CA PRO A 467 -14.31 -3.15 -22.15
C PRO A 467 -12.84 -3.39 -21.82
N SER A 468 -11.95 -2.93 -22.70
CA SER A 468 -10.50 -3.14 -22.55
C SER A 468 -9.96 -2.51 -21.26
N GLY A 469 -10.56 -1.41 -20.80
CA GLY A 469 -10.21 -0.75 -19.55
C GLY A 469 -10.49 -1.59 -18.31
N GLU A 470 -11.53 -2.43 -18.30
CA GLU A 470 -11.81 -3.33 -17.17
C GLU A 470 -10.78 -4.46 -17.06
N VAL A 471 -10.13 -4.81 -18.18
CA VAL A 471 -9.04 -5.78 -18.23
C VAL A 471 -7.75 -5.15 -17.69
N ALA A 472 -7.46 -3.91 -18.10
CA ALA A 472 -6.34 -3.13 -17.58
C ALA A 472 -6.46 -2.88 -16.07
N GLU A 473 -7.63 -2.48 -15.58
CA GLU A 473 -7.91 -2.37 -14.13
C GLU A 473 -7.62 -3.67 -13.38
N ALA A 474 -7.91 -4.84 -13.96
CA ALA A 474 -7.64 -6.14 -13.34
C ALA A 474 -6.13 -6.49 -13.30
N VAL A 475 -5.37 -6.16 -14.35
CA VAL A 475 -3.90 -6.31 -14.38
C VAL A 475 -3.24 -5.41 -13.35
N LEU A 476 -3.63 -4.13 -13.29
CA LEU A 476 -3.10 -3.15 -12.33
C LEU A 476 -3.44 -3.54 -10.88
N ALA A 477 -4.66 -4.01 -10.65
CA ALA A 477 -5.06 -4.60 -9.37
C ALA A 477 -4.19 -5.80 -9.00
N ALA A 478 -3.86 -6.70 -9.93
CA ALA A 478 -3.00 -7.85 -9.68
C ALA A 478 -1.56 -7.44 -9.31
N CYS A 479 -1.00 -6.41 -9.96
CA CYS A 479 0.33 -5.87 -9.63
C CYS A 479 0.40 -5.36 -8.18
N ALA A 480 -0.55 -4.50 -7.80
CA ALA A 480 -0.60 -3.93 -6.45
C ALA A 480 -0.96 -4.97 -5.37
N LEU A 481 -1.73 -6.01 -5.73
CA LEU A 481 -2.07 -7.13 -4.86
C LEU A 481 -0.83 -7.94 -4.45
N ALA A 482 0.04 -8.28 -5.41
CA ALA A 482 1.30 -8.97 -5.14
C ALA A 482 2.36 -8.06 -4.50
N SER A 483 2.31 -6.75 -4.78
CA SER A 483 3.19 -5.75 -4.18
C SER A 483 2.94 -5.53 -2.69
N GLY A 484 1.68 -5.36 -2.28
CA GLY A 484 1.32 -4.83 -0.95
C GLY A 484 1.85 -3.40 -0.68
N GLY A 485 2.42 -2.72 -1.68
CA GLY A 485 3.20 -1.50 -1.50
C GLY A 485 4.54 -1.73 -0.79
N ILE A 486 5.08 -2.95 -0.86
CA ILE A 486 6.36 -3.37 -0.25
C ILE A 486 7.27 -3.96 -1.33
N LEU A 487 6.76 -4.92 -2.11
CA LEU A 487 7.50 -5.55 -3.20
C LEU A 487 7.30 -4.77 -4.50
N ARG A 488 8.39 -4.43 -5.18
CA ARG A 488 8.38 -3.72 -6.46
C ARG A 488 8.71 -4.62 -7.66
N GLY A 489 8.59 -4.04 -8.86
CA GLY A 489 9.03 -4.60 -10.14
C GLY A 489 7.92 -5.20 -11.02
N PHE A 490 6.69 -5.35 -10.51
CA PHE A 490 5.57 -5.98 -11.22
C PHE A 490 5.14 -5.16 -12.45
N THR A 491 4.96 -3.85 -12.29
CA THR A 491 4.56 -2.92 -13.35
C THR A 491 5.55 -2.88 -14.53
N ARG A 492 6.86 -3.03 -14.29
CA ARG A 492 7.88 -3.07 -15.37
C ARG A 492 7.72 -4.25 -16.33
N HIS A 493 7.04 -5.32 -15.92
CA HIS A 493 6.68 -6.48 -16.76
C HIS A 493 5.15 -6.70 -16.84
N ALA A 494 4.36 -5.67 -16.58
CA ALA A 494 2.93 -5.66 -16.79
C ALA A 494 2.59 -4.96 -18.11
N PHE A 495 1.64 -5.55 -18.82
CA PHE A 495 1.07 -5.04 -20.07
C PHE A 495 -0.44 -4.91 -19.85
N PRO A 496 -0.93 -3.80 -19.25
CA PRO A 496 -2.32 -3.70 -18.80
C PRO A 496 -3.33 -3.88 -19.94
N TYR A 497 -2.96 -3.49 -21.15
CA TYR A 497 -3.54 -3.99 -22.38
C TYR A 497 -2.45 -4.42 -23.38
N THR A 498 -2.67 -5.55 -24.05
CA THR A 498 -1.91 -5.98 -25.24
C THR A 498 -2.82 -6.79 -26.16
N ASP A 499 -2.44 -6.86 -27.43
CA ASP A 499 -3.14 -7.54 -28.52
C ASP A 499 -2.39 -8.81 -28.97
N LEU A 500 -2.71 -9.34 -30.16
CA LEU A 500 -2.08 -10.55 -30.71
C LEU A 500 -0.77 -10.30 -31.50
N THR A 501 -0.52 -9.09 -32.02
CA THR A 501 0.70 -8.80 -32.79
C THR A 501 1.96 -9.00 -31.96
N LYS A 502 1.91 -8.61 -30.68
CA LYS A 502 3.01 -8.63 -29.73
C LYS A 502 3.26 -9.97 -29.04
N ILE A 503 2.63 -11.06 -29.49
CA ILE A 503 2.75 -12.35 -28.80
C ILE A 503 4.19 -12.86 -28.76
N ASP A 504 4.95 -12.70 -29.84
CA ASP A 504 6.34 -13.16 -29.90
C ASP A 504 7.25 -12.31 -28.98
N ASP A 505 7.05 -10.99 -28.92
CA ASP A 505 7.75 -10.10 -27.99
C ASP A 505 7.41 -10.40 -26.53
N LEU A 506 6.13 -10.65 -26.24
CA LEU A 506 5.64 -11.01 -24.92
C LEU A 506 6.23 -12.34 -24.43
N LEU A 507 6.45 -13.30 -25.34
CA LEU A 507 7.10 -14.59 -25.04
C LEU A 507 8.61 -14.48 -24.82
N ASN A 508 9.28 -13.42 -25.28
CA ASN A 508 10.67 -13.13 -24.92
C ASN A 508 10.81 -12.65 -23.47
N VAL A 509 9.71 -12.22 -22.81
CA VAL A 509 9.71 -11.84 -21.39
C VAL A 509 9.55 -13.11 -20.52
N PRO A 510 10.51 -13.46 -19.64
CA PRO A 510 10.47 -14.73 -18.89
C PRO A 510 9.25 -14.91 -17.96
N GLY A 511 8.65 -13.80 -17.55
CA GLY A 511 7.38 -13.76 -16.82
C GLY A 511 6.77 -12.36 -16.95
N PHE A 512 5.48 -12.31 -17.23
CA PHE A 512 4.74 -11.09 -17.57
C PHE A 512 3.31 -11.12 -17.00
N ILE A 513 2.67 -9.96 -16.90
CA ILE A 513 1.29 -9.81 -16.44
C ILE A 513 0.50 -9.06 -17.53
N ALA A 514 -0.22 -9.78 -18.39
CA ALA A 514 -0.83 -9.21 -19.60
C ALA A 514 -2.36 -9.18 -19.57
N GLY A 515 -2.98 -8.12 -20.07
CA GLY A 515 -4.43 -7.98 -20.25
C GLY A 515 -4.83 -8.08 -21.71
N VAL A 516 -5.74 -9.00 -22.05
CA VAL A 516 -6.13 -9.30 -23.44
C VAL A 516 -7.66 -9.43 -23.60
N THR A 517 -8.21 -8.98 -24.72
CA THR A 517 -9.65 -9.13 -25.06
C THR A 517 -9.92 -10.26 -26.07
N ASN A 518 -8.87 -10.76 -26.73
CA ASN A 518 -8.98 -11.75 -27.79
C ASN A 518 -9.05 -13.19 -27.22
N PRO A 519 -10.06 -14.01 -27.57
CA PRO A 519 -10.25 -15.34 -26.98
C PRO A 519 -9.19 -16.37 -27.41
N THR A 520 -8.43 -16.09 -28.48
CA THR A 520 -7.39 -17.00 -29.03
C THR A 520 -6.38 -17.45 -27.97
N PHE A 521 -6.06 -16.58 -27.01
CA PHE A 521 -5.16 -16.89 -25.89
C PHE A 521 -5.61 -18.10 -25.06
N GLU A 522 -6.91 -18.37 -24.90
CA GLU A 522 -7.38 -19.56 -24.16
C GLU A 522 -7.00 -20.88 -24.87
N HIS A 523 -6.85 -20.85 -26.20
CA HIS A 523 -6.58 -22.05 -26.99
C HIS A 523 -5.08 -22.40 -27.09
N HIS A 524 -4.19 -21.50 -26.66
CA HIS A 524 -2.74 -21.66 -26.68
C HIS A 524 -2.15 -21.70 -25.26
N PRO A 525 -2.29 -22.83 -24.53
CA PRO A 525 -1.74 -23.00 -23.18
C PRO A 525 -0.20 -22.93 -23.12
N GLU A 526 0.49 -23.02 -24.25
CA GLU A 526 1.92 -22.74 -24.36
C GLU A 526 2.30 -21.27 -24.09
N TRP A 527 1.38 -20.32 -24.30
CA TRP A 527 1.67 -18.88 -24.16
C TRP A 527 1.64 -18.37 -22.72
N TRP A 528 1.01 -19.09 -21.80
CA TRP A 528 0.79 -18.65 -20.41
C TRP A 528 0.92 -19.82 -19.43
N ASP A 529 1.22 -19.48 -18.18
CA ASP A 529 1.26 -20.43 -17.06
C ASP A 529 -0.03 -20.38 -16.25
N ILE A 530 -0.65 -19.19 -16.15
CA ILE A 530 -1.93 -18.93 -15.49
C ILE A 530 -2.83 -18.06 -16.39
N LEU A 531 -4.07 -18.50 -16.60
CA LEU A 531 -5.11 -17.74 -17.29
C LEU A 531 -6.21 -17.34 -16.32
N CYS A 532 -6.41 -16.03 -16.16
CA CYS A 532 -7.43 -15.37 -15.37
C CYS A 532 -8.57 -14.91 -16.29
N ASP A 533 -9.54 -15.79 -16.49
CA ASP A 533 -10.76 -15.58 -17.29
C ASP A 533 -11.74 -14.69 -16.50
N LEU A 534 -11.80 -13.42 -16.88
CA LEU A 534 -12.60 -12.40 -16.20
C LEU A 534 -14.12 -12.62 -16.38
N PRO A 535 -14.66 -12.90 -17.59
CA PRO A 535 -16.09 -13.16 -17.77
C PRO A 535 -16.64 -14.36 -17.01
N SER A 536 -15.86 -15.44 -16.84
CA SER A 536 -16.32 -16.61 -16.08
C SER A 536 -15.91 -16.59 -14.60
N GLY A 537 -15.05 -15.66 -14.18
CA GLY A 537 -14.51 -15.61 -12.82
C GLY A 537 -13.69 -16.85 -12.48
N ARG A 538 -12.91 -17.37 -13.45
CA ARG A 538 -12.10 -18.59 -13.30
C ARG A 538 -10.61 -18.31 -13.48
N ILE A 539 -9.81 -18.98 -12.67
CA ILE A 539 -8.37 -19.08 -12.87
C ILE A 539 -8.06 -20.51 -13.31
N LYS A 540 -7.24 -20.65 -14.34
CA LYS A 540 -6.82 -21.93 -14.94
C LYS A 540 -5.28 -21.98 -14.90
N ILE A 541 -4.71 -23.10 -14.48
CA ILE A 541 -3.27 -23.36 -14.58
C ILE A 541 -3.02 -24.11 -15.89
N SER A 542 -1.98 -23.73 -16.63
CA SER A 542 -1.68 -24.33 -17.94
C SER A 542 -1.29 -25.81 -17.82
N THR A 543 -1.71 -26.61 -18.81
CA THR A 543 -1.25 -28.00 -18.99
C THR A 543 0.17 -28.08 -19.56
N LYS A 544 0.78 -26.94 -19.90
CA LYS A 544 2.14 -26.76 -20.40
C LYS A 544 3.07 -26.07 -19.40
N ILE A 545 2.59 -25.72 -18.19
CA ILE A 545 3.41 -25.07 -17.17
C ILE A 545 4.63 -25.93 -16.85
N GLU A 546 5.80 -25.29 -16.80
CA GLU A 546 7.04 -25.98 -16.42
C GLU A 546 7.00 -26.45 -14.96
N PRO A 547 7.44 -27.68 -14.65
CA PRO A 547 7.47 -28.17 -13.28
C PRO A 547 8.49 -27.38 -12.45
N ALA A 548 8.14 -27.14 -11.18
CA ALA A 548 9.08 -26.57 -10.21
C ALA A 548 10.36 -27.43 -10.10
N ALA A 549 11.52 -26.79 -10.25
CA ALA A 549 12.81 -27.45 -10.04
C ALA A 549 13.02 -27.79 -8.56
N VAL A 550 13.77 -28.86 -8.28
CA VAL A 550 14.21 -29.18 -6.92
C VAL A 550 15.37 -28.23 -6.57
N THR A 551 15.15 -27.37 -5.58
CA THR A 551 16.15 -26.38 -5.15
C THR A 551 17.01 -26.88 -3.98
N GLU A 552 18.13 -26.21 -3.75
CA GLU A 552 19.01 -26.48 -2.62
C GLU A 552 18.31 -26.23 -1.29
N GLY A 553 17.57 -25.13 -1.15
CA GLY A 553 16.90 -24.79 0.10
C GLY A 553 15.77 -25.74 0.49
N LEU A 554 15.03 -26.28 -0.50
CA LEU A 554 14.12 -27.40 -0.26
C LEU A 554 14.87 -28.62 0.26
N THR A 555 15.99 -28.97 -0.38
CA THR A 555 16.80 -30.14 -0.04
C THR A 555 17.40 -30.02 1.37
N TYR A 556 17.96 -28.87 1.73
CA TYR A 556 18.50 -28.60 3.06
C TYR A 556 17.41 -28.56 4.13
N PHE A 557 16.27 -27.90 3.87
CA PHE A 557 15.14 -27.89 4.80
C PHE A 557 14.64 -29.31 5.09
N GLN A 558 14.52 -30.17 4.08
CA GLN A 558 14.13 -31.58 4.26
C GLN A 558 15.13 -32.39 5.11
N GLN A 559 16.43 -32.12 4.99
CA GLN A 559 17.47 -32.77 5.80
C GLN A 559 17.46 -32.30 7.26
N GLN A 560 17.32 -30.99 7.49
CA GLN A 560 17.20 -30.39 8.82
C GLN A 560 15.89 -30.80 9.53
N ASN A 561 14.79 -30.92 8.76
CA ASN A 561 13.44 -31.14 9.28
C ASN A 561 12.77 -32.42 8.71
N PRO A 562 13.29 -33.64 8.99
CA PRO A 562 12.74 -34.88 8.43
C PRO A 562 11.26 -35.12 8.71
N THR A 563 10.74 -34.62 9.82
CA THR A 563 9.31 -34.72 10.20
C THR A 563 8.38 -33.92 9.29
N PHE A 564 8.90 -32.90 8.60
CA PHE A 564 8.13 -31.99 7.73
C PHE A 564 8.48 -32.14 6.25
N ALA A 565 9.42 -33.03 5.89
CA ALA A 565 9.98 -33.13 4.54
C ALA A 565 8.93 -33.40 3.43
N ASN A 566 7.95 -34.25 3.71
CA ASN A 566 6.84 -34.55 2.79
C ASN A 566 5.85 -33.37 2.59
N MET A 567 5.80 -32.44 3.56
CA MET A 567 4.97 -31.23 3.48
C MET A 567 5.70 -30.16 2.67
N ALA A 568 7.00 -29.98 2.93
CA ALA A 568 7.88 -29.03 2.23
C ALA A 568 7.93 -29.23 0.70
N SER A 569 7.65 -30.44 0.20
CA SER A 569 7.67 -30.75 -1.23
C SER A 569 6.57 -30.06 -2.06
N GLY A 570 5.49 -29.55 -1.46
CA GLY A 570 4.37 -28.91 -2.18
C GLY A 570 3.59 -29.82 -3.16
N THR A 571 3.89 -31.12 -3.21
CA THR A 571 3.30 -32.11 -4.14
C THR A 571 2.13 -32.89 -3.53
N THR A 572 1.89 -32.76 -2.23
CA THR A 572 0.83 -33.51 -1.53
C THR A 572 -0.44 -32.67 -1.40
N ASN A 573 -1.59 -33.30 -1.62
CA ASN A 573 -2.90 -32.61 -1.54
C ASN A 573 -3.33 -32.46 -0.07
N GLY A 574 -2.69 -31.55 0.65
CA GLY A 574 -2.92 -31.30 2.07
C GLY A 574 -4.32 -30.73 2.36
N THR A 575 -4.94 -31.23 3.43
CA THR A 575 -6.22 -30.72 3.96
C THR A 575 -6.07 -29.76 5.14
N GLN A 576 -4.82 -29.44 5.51
CA GLN A 576 -4.48 -28.48 6.56
C GLN A 576 -3.96 -27.19 5.92
N ASP A 577 -4.42 -26.04 6.41
CA ASP A 577 -3.92 -24.73 6.02
C ASP A 577 -2.57 -24.47 6.71
N LEU A 578 -1.46 -24.75 6.01
CA LEU A 578 -0.10 -24.69 6.58
C LEU A 578 0.48 -23.28 6.58
N THR A 579 0.07 -22.46 5.61
CA THR A 579 0.51 -21.07 5.38
C THR A 579 -0.40 -20.04 6.07
N GLY A 580 -1.60 -20.47 6.51
CA GLY A 580 -2.65 -19.58 6.99
C GLY A 580 -3.40 -18.85 5.88
N ASP A 581 -3.16 -19.18 4.61
CA ASP A 581 -3.76 -18.50 3.45
C ASP A 581 -5.28 -18.67 3.40
N ASN A 582 -5.83 -19.80 3.84
CA ASN A 582 -7.29 -20.01 3.85
C ASN A 582 -7.94 -19.20 4.99
N ALA A 583 -7.30 -19.15 6.16
CA ALA A 583 -7.73 -18.31 7.28
C ALA A 583 -7.67 -16.81 6.92
N PHE A 584 -6.61 -16.38 6.22
CA PHE A 584 -6.43 -15.02 5.70
C PHE A 584 -7.50 -14.66 4.66
N MET A 585 -7.68 -15.47 3.60
CA MET A 585 -8.69 -15.19 2.58
C MET A 585 -10.11 -15.17 3.16
N ALA A 586 -10.40 -16.01 4.15
CA ALA A 586 -11.67 -15.97 4.87
C ALA A 586 -11.88 -14.66 5.65
N ASP A 587 -10.82 -13.99 6.11
CA ASP A 587 -10.90 -12.69 6.77
C ASP A 587 -11.05 -11.52 5.78
N VAL A 588 -10.32 -11.57 4.66
CA VAL A 588 -10.50 -10.64 3.54
C VAL A 588 -11.94 -10.68 3.03
N LEU A 589 -12.49 -11.88 2.80
CA LEU A 589 -13.87 -12.06 2.33
C LEU A 589 -14.93 -11.65 3.38
N ARG A 590 -14.69 -11.88 4.68
CA ARG A 590 -15.51 -11.29 5.76
C ARG A 590 -15.51 -9.77 5.70
N SER A 591 -14.34 -9.16 5.48
CA SER A 591 -14.16 -7.71 5.47
C SER A 591 -14.88 -7.06 4.28
N ILE A 592 -14.81 -7.70 3.10
CA ILE A 592 -15.59 -7.31 1.90
C ILE A 592 -17.09 -7.45 2.15
N ALA A 593 -17.54 -8.56 2.74
CA ALA A 593 -18.96 -8.78 3.07
C ALA A 593 -19.50 -7.77 4.11
N ALA A 594 -18.65 -7.33 5.04
CA ALA A 594 -18.94 -6.26 6.01
C ALA A 594 -18.87 -4.84 5.41
N ARG A 595 -18.51 -4.70 4.12
CA ARG A 595 -18.39 -3.43 3.38
C ARG A 595 -17.30 -2.49 3.91
N HIS A 596 -16.20 -3.03 4.41
CA HIS A 596 -15.00 -2.21 4.65
C HIS A 596 -14.44 -1.65 3.34
N GLY A 597 -13.81 -0.48 3.41
CA GLY A 597 -13.26 0.20 2.25
C GLY A 597 -12.05 -0.50 1.63
N GLU A 598 -11.75 -0.14 0.39
CA GLU A 598 -10.59 -0.61 -0.40
C GLU A 598 -9.26 -0.48 0.38
N ARG A 599 -9.10 0.57 1.21
CA ARG A 599 -7.93 0.76 2.09
C ARG A 599 -7.72 -0.39 3.09
N VAL A 600 -8.78 -0.86 3.75
CA VAL A 600 -8.72 -1.96 4.73
C VAL A 600 -8.30 -3.27 4.05
N ILE A 601 -8.71 -3.46 2.80
CA ILE A 601 -8.31 -4.64 2.01
C ILE A 601 -6.85 -4.53 1.56
N ARG A 602 -6.40 -3.35 1.12
CA ARG A 602 -4.99 -3.07 0.80
C ARG A 602 -4.07 -3.23 2.01
N ALA A 603 -4.48 -2.76 3.20
CA ALA A 603 -3.76 -2.97 4.45
C ALA A 603 -3.58 -4.46 4.77
N LYS A 604 -4.66 -5.26 4.67
CA LYS A 604 -4.58 -6.72 4.88
C LYS A 604 -3.63 -7.43 3.90
N TRP A 605 -3.58 -7.00 2.64
CA TRP A 605 -2.62 -7.55 1.67
C TRP A 605 -1.19 -7.09 1.93
N ARG A 606 -0.98 -5.84 2.37
CA ARG A 606 0.30 -5.36 2.89
C ARG A 606 0.78 -6.21 4.07
N ASP A 607 -0.08 -6.47 5.05
CA ASP A 607 0.21 -7.32 6.21
C ASP A 607 0.61 -8.75 5.78
N TRP A 608 -0.05 -9.32 4.77
CA TRP A 608 0.29 -10.64 4.22
C TRP A 608 1.64 -10.66 3.49
N VAL A 609 1.96 -9.63 2.69
CA VAL A 609 3.27 -9.49 2.02
C VAL A 609 4.40 -9.23 3.02
N LEU A 610 4.16 -8.39 4.03
CA LEU A 610 5.10 -8.12 5.12
C LEU A 610 5.39 -9.41 5.91
N LYS A 611 4.34 -10.15 6.29
CA LYS A 611 4.48 -11.49 6.87
C LYS A 611 5.28 -12.42 5.97
N PHE A 612 4.98 -12.50 4.67
CA PHE A 612 5.69 -13.37 3.73
C PHE A 612 7.19 -13.04 3.68
N THR A 613 7.57 -11.78 3.49
CA THR A 613 8.98 -11.37 3.45
C THR A 613 9.71 -11.64 4.78
N ARG A 614 9.06 -11.37 5.93
CA ARG A 614 9.62 -11.66 7.27
C ARG A 614 9.73 -13.16 7.58
N ILE A 615 8.93 -14.01 6.94
CA ILE A 615 9.06 -15.48 7.00
C ILE A 615 10.16 -15.97 6.05
N SER A 616 10.28 -15.40 4.85
CA SER A 616 11.37 -15.68 3.90
C SER A 616 12.74 -15.38 4.50
N ALA A 617 12.89 -14.26 5.21
CA ALA A 617 14.14 -13.93 5.91
C ALA A 617 14.54 -15.01 6.94
N GLN A 618 13.57 -15.45 7.75
CA GLN A 618 13.80 -16.51 8.74
C GLN A 618 14.08 -17.88 8.09
N PHE A 619 13.43 -18.19 6.96
CA PHE A 619 13.73 -19.40 6.17
C PHE A 619 15.18 -19.39 5.71
N GLU A 620 15.63 -18.29 5.10
CA GLU A 620 17.00 -18.15 4.62
C GLU A 620 18.04 -18.29 5.72
N GLU A 621 17.86 -17.62 6.86
CA GLU A 621 18.73 -17.79 8.03
C GLU A 621 18.81 -19.25 8.47
N SER A 622 17.67 -19.96 8.55
CA SER A 622 17.63 -21.36 8.98
C SER A 622 18.29 -22.33 8.00
N VAL A 623 18.25 -22.04 6.70
CA VAL A 623 18.63 -22.97 5.62
C VAL A 623 20.02 -22.69 5.05
N TYR A 624 20.38 -21.41 4.87
CA TYR A 624 21.65 -20.95 4.31
C TYR A 624 22.58 -20.32 5.37
N GLY A 625 22.13 -20.15 6.61
CA GLY A 625 22.90 -19.56 7.72
C GLY A 625 22.90 -18.04 7.77
N ALA A 626 22.36 -17.37 6.75
CA ALA A 626 22.18 -15.92 6.68
C ALA A 626 21.05 -15.59 5.69
N SER A 627 20.50 -14.37 5.75
CA SER A 627 19.49 -13.87 4.83
C SER A 627 19.92 -12.56 4.18
N ALA A 628 19.63 -12.41 2.88
CA ALA A 628 19.79 -11.12 2.20
C ALA A 628 18.67 -10.12 2.55
N LEU A 629 17.59 -10.61 3.16
CA LEU A 629 16.41 -9.83 3.57
C LEU A 629 16.54 -9.26 4.98
N TYR A 630 17.65 -9.50 5.69
CA TYR A 630 17.92 -8.92 7.00
C TYR A 630 19.34 -8.34 7.08
N ILE A 631 19.41 -7.01 7.08
CA ILE A 631 20.66 -6.26 7.29
C ILE A 631 20.88 -6.12 8.81
N GLY A 632 21.34 -7.22 9.42
CA GLY A 632 21.81 -7.24 10.81
C GLY A 632 23.10 -6.44 10.98
N GLY A 633 23.29 -5.84 12.16
CA GLY A 633 24.49 -5.08 12.50
C GLY A 633 25.14 -5.57 13.79
N GLU A 634 26.44 -5.34 13.92
CA GLU A 634 27.29 -5.83 15.03
C GLU A 634 26.84 -5.32 16.42
N GLU A 635 26.08 -4.23 16.49
CA GLU A 635 25.53 -3.65 17.72
C GLU A 635 24.57 -4.57 18.51
N GLN A 636 24.22 -5.74 17.97
CA GLN A 636 23.28 -6.67 18.59
C GLN A 636 23.78 -7.22 19.94
N GLU A 637 25.10 -7.22 20.19
CA GLU A 637 25.70 -7.54 21.50
C GLU A 637 25.39 -6.50 22.60
N ALA A 638 25.02 -5.26 22.23
CA ALA A 638 24.71 -4.18 23.18
C ALA A 638 23.24 -4.13 23.61
N MET A 639 22.42 -5.09 23.17
CA MET A 639 20.97 -5.16 23.46
C MET A 639 20.67 -6.02 24.69
N LEU A 640 19.51 -5.78 25.32
CA LEU A 640 19.05 -6.63 26.42
C LEU A 640 18.63 -8.02 25.88
N PRO A 641 18.89 -9.13 26.59
CA PRO A 641 18.55 -10.47 26.09
C PRO A 641 17.07 -10.71 25.80
N GLY A 642 16.15 -10.01 26.49
CA GLY A 642 14.72 -10.06 26.14
C GLY A 642 14.36 -9.28 24.87
N ALA A 643 15.26 -8.44 24.36
CA ALA A 643 15.07 -7.51 23.22
C ALA A 643 15.98 -7.78 22.01
N SER A 644 16.77 -8.86 22.01
CA SER A 644 17.43 -9.39 20.81
C SER A 644 16.45 -10.20 19.95
N GLY A 645 16.62 -10.17 18.63
CA GLY A 645 15.84 -10.95 17.64
C GLY A 645 15.38 -10.11 16.45
N HIS A 646 15.00 -10.79 15.36
CA HIS A 646 14.49 -10.17 14.14
C HIS A 646 13.51 -11.12 13.41
N GLY A 647 12.84 -10.63 12.37
CA GLY A 647 11.99 -11.45 11.50
C GLY A 647 10.63 -11.81 12.14
N TYR A 648 9.87 -12.67 11.47
CA TYR A 648 8.49 -12.98 11.89
C TYR A 648 8.43 -13.72 13.24
N VAL A 649 7.34 -13.56 13.98
CA VAL A 649 7.18 -14.06 15.35
C VAL A 649 6.10 -15.13 15.41
N TRP A 650 6.47 -16.34 15.83
CA TRP A 650 5.54 -17.42 16.08
C TRP A 650 5.17 -17.54 17.56
N PRO A 651 3.95 -18.05 17.89
CA PRO A 651 3.57 -18.39 19.26
C PRO A 651 4.42 -19.53 19.86
N ASP A 652 4.87 -20.47 19.02
CA ASP A 652 5.75 -21.59 19.38
C ASP A 652 6.55 -22.12 18.16
N GLU A 653 7.62 -22.87 18.43
CA GLU A 653 8.50 -23.44 17.41
C GLU A 653 7.82 -24.49 16.51
N THR A 654 6.76 -25.17 16.98
CA THR A 654 6.03 -26.13 16.14
C THR A 654 5.18 -25.42 15.10
N ALA A 655 4.66 -24.23 15.40
CA ALA A 655 4.04 -23.35 14.41
C ALA A 655 5.08 -22.87 13.37
N LYS A 656 6.26 -22.40 13.83
CA LYS A 656 7.37 -21.97 12.96
C LYS A 656 7.74 -23.02 11.91
N HIS A 657 8.09 -24.24 12.34
CA HIS A 657 8.54 -25.28 11.41
C HIS A 657 7.43 -25.76 10.45
N LYS A 658 6.16 -25.73 10.86
CA LYS A 658 5.02 -26.05 9.96
C LYS A 658 4.79 -24.98 8.90
N GLU A 659 4.85 -23.71 9.29
CA GLU A 659 4.60 -22.60 8.38
C GLU A 659 5.77 -22.37 7.42
N LEU A 660 7.00 -22.54 7.88
CA LEU A 660 8.18 -22.64 7.00
C LEU A 660 8.00 -23.79 5.99
N ALA A 661 7.63 -25.00 6.45
CA ALA A 661 7.37 -26.14 5.57
C ALA A 661 6.25 -25.86 4.54
N GLY A 662 5.19 -25.13 4.91
CA GLY A 662 4.13 -24.74 3.98
C GLY A 662 4.54 -23.69 2.92
N ASN A 663 5.62 -22.94 3.18
CA ASN A 663 6.07 -21.84 2.31
C ASN A 663 7.35 -22.14 1.49
N VAL A 664 8.11 -23.21 1.77
CA VAL A 664 9.43 -23.49 1.13
C VAL A 664 9.43 -23.26 -0.38
N THR A 665 8.48 -23.86 -1.11
CA THR A 665 8.39 -23.79 -2.58
C THR A 665 7.92 -22.43 -3.10
N ARG A 666 7.18 -21.66 -2.30
CA ARG A 666 6.82 -20.26 -2.59
C ARG A 666 8.04 -19.35 -2.41
N ILE A 667 8.78 -19.53 -1.31
CA ILE A 667 9.98 -18.75 -0.97
C ILE A 667 11.07 -18.98 -2.01
N GLU A 668 11.47 -20.23 -2.24
CA GLU A 668 12.51 -20.60 -3.21
C GLU A 668 12.14 -20.21 -4.66
N GLY A 669 10.84 -20.26 -4.99
CA GLY A 669 10.33 -19.76 -6.27
C GLY A 669 10.39 -18.23 -6.42
N TRP A 670 10.29 -17.46 -5.32
CA TRP A 670 10.39 -16.00 -5.32
C TRP A 670 11.84 -15.49 -5.26
N ARG A 671 12.73 -16.18 -4.53
CA ARG A 671 14.15 -15.82 -4.35
C ARG A 671 14.99 -15.72 -5.63
N ASN A 672 14.47 -16.22 -6.75
CA ASN A 672 15.11 -16.18 -8.06
C ASN A 672 14.46 -15.15 -9.02
N THR A 673 13.60 -14.26 -8.51
CA THR A 673 12.80 -13.31 -9.31
C THR A 673 13.30 -11.88 -9.19
N ARG A 674 12.98 -11.06 -10.21
CA ARG A 674 13.24 -9.60 -10.21
C ARG A 674 12.76 -8.93 -8.93
N SER A 675 11.55 -9.28 -8.47
CA SER A 675 10.92 -8.70 -7.27
C SER A 675 11.75 -8.93 -5.99
N TYR A 676 12.39 -10.09 -5.84
CA TYR A 676 13.27 -10.37 -4.70
C TYR A 676 14.57 -9.56 -4.76
N TYR A 677 15.22 -9.47 -5.92
CA TYR A 677 16.45 -8.66 -6.08
C TYR A 677 16.18 -7.16 -5.88
N SER A 678 15.08 -6.65 -6.43
CA SER A 678 14.60 -5.29 -6.17
C SER A 678 14.33 -5.06 -4.69
N TYR A 679 13.69 -6.00 -3.99
CA TYR A 679 13.43 -5.86 -2.55
C TYR A 679 14.70 -5.88 -1.68
N ILE A 680 15.77 -6.57 -2.10
CA ILE A 680 17.10 -6.44 -1.45
C ILE A 680 17.66 -5.03 -1.66
N GLN A 681 17.52 -4.46 -2.86
CA GLN A 681 17.94 -3.09 -3.14
C GLN A 681 17.12 -2.08 -2.32
N ASP A 682 15.79 -2.25 -2.21
CA ASP A 682 14.93 -1.47 -1.32
C ASP A 682 15.45 -1.54 0.12
N LEU A 683 15.66 -2.73 0.67
CA LEU A 683 16.15 -2.91 2.04
C LEU A 683 17.51 -2.22 2.27
N ALA A 684 18.43 -2.30 1.31
CA ALA A 684 19.73 -1.62 1.37
C ALA A 684 19.59 -0.09 1.29
N GLN A 685 18.69 0.43 0.45
CA GLN A 685 18.37 1.86 0.37
C GLN A 685 17.75 2.36 1.68
N LEU A 686 16.69 1.68 2.15
CA LEU A 686 15.98 1.95 3.39
C LEU A 686 16.90 1.91 4.61
N TYR A 687 17.86 0.99 4.69
CA TYR A 687 18.80 0.90 5.81
C TYR A 687 19.66 2.16 6.00
N ASN A 688 19.87 2.96 4.94
CA ASN A 688 20.60 4.21 5.05
C ASN A 688 19.79 5.28 5.79
N VAL A 689 18.49 5.41 5.48
CA VAL A 689 17.57 6.43 6.02
C VAL A 689 16.77 5.97 7.25
N ARG A 690 16.70 4.66 7.53
CA ARG A 690 15.95 4.08 8.65
C ARG A 690 16.40 4.67 10.00
N PRO A 691 15.48 5.24 10.82
CA PRO A 691 15.83 5.90 12.07
C PRO A 691 16.54 5.01 13.10
N LEU A 692 16.15 3.73 13.16
CA LEU A 692 16.73 2.73 14.08
C LEU A 692 17.37 1.59 13.30
N LYS A 693 18.70 1.58 13.31
CA LYS A 693 19.55 0.49 12.79
C LYS A 693 19.74 -0.58 13.87
N GLY A 694 20.02 -1.82 13.46
CA GLY A 694 20.18 -2.98 14.37
C GLY A 694 18.91 -3.47 15.09
N LEU A 695 17.88 -2.63 15.25
CA LEU A 695 16.67 -2.90 16.05
C LEU A 695 15.43 -3.17 15.18
N ASP A 696 14.87 -4.37 15.29
CA ASP A 696 13.60 -4.77 14.68
C ASP A 696 12.43 -4.48 15.62
N LEU A 697 11.92 -3.23 15.61
CA LEU A 697 10.77 -2.82 16.42
C LEU A 697 9.53 -3.70 16.19
N GLU A 698 9.33 -4.19 14.96
CA GLU A 698 8.19 -5.04 14.60
C GLU A 698 8.29 -6.41 15.26
N HIS A 699 9.48 -7.03 15.26
CA HIS A 699 9.72 -8.26 16.02
C HIS A 699 9.46 -8.07 17.52
N LEU A 700 9.88 -6.94 18.10
CA LEU A 700 9.61 -6.65 19.51
C LEU A 700 8.13 -6.42 19.81
N HIS A 701 7.41 -5.74 18.93
CA HIS A 701 5.98 -5.51 19.05
C HIS A 701 5.20 -6.83 18.92
N ASP A 702 5.51 -7.65 17.91
CA ASP A 702 4.86 -8.93 17.69
C ASP A 702 5.16 -9.95 18.80
N ARG A 703 6.30 -9.84 19.48
CA ARG A 703 6.56 -10.63 20.70
C ARG A 703 5.68 -10.22 21.89
N LEU A 704 5.25 -8.95 22.00
CA LEU A 704 4.21 -8.56 22.96
C LEU A 704 2.81 -9.04 22.53
N ARG A 705 2.56 -9.20 21.23
CA ARG A 705 1.26 -9.63 20.66
C ARG A 705 1.03 -11.13 20.71
N LEU A 706 2.03 -11.92 20.30
CA LEU A 706 1.89 -13.33 19.92
C LEU A 706 2.52 -14.30 20.91
N GLN A 707 3.48 -13.87 21.74
CA GLN A 707 4.21 -14.73 22.67
C GLN A 707 3.80 -14.54 24.14
N ARG A 708 3.89 -15.61 24.93
CA ARG A 708 3.68 -15.58 26.38
C ARG A 708 4.99 -15.27 27.10
N LEU A 709 5.37 -14.00 27.09
CA LEU A 709 6.61 -13.52 27.69
C LEU A 709 6.61 -13.59 29.22
N THR A 710 7.78 -13.84 29.80
CA THR A 710 8.02 -13.69 31.24
C THR A 710 8.14 -12.20 31.65
N PRO A 711 7.92 -11.84 32.93
CA PRO A 711 8.04 -10.45 33.40
C PRO A 711 9.44 -9.81 33.22
N SER A 712 10.50 -10.60 33.04
CA SER A 712 11.83 -10.10 32.68
C SER A 712 11.92 -9.83 31.18
N GLN A 713 11.50 -10.76 30.32
CA GLN A 713 11.51 -10.56 28.87
C GLN A 713 10.64 -9.37 28.44
N SER A 714 9.46 -9.19 29.05
CA SER A 714 8.63 -8.03 28.76
C SER A 714 9.22 -6.72 29.32
N ARG A 715 9.85 -6.73 30.50
CA ARG A 715 10.62 -5.57 31.01
C ARG A 715 11.67 -5.13 30.00
N ASP A 716 12.46 -6.04 29.45
CA ASP A 716 13.53 -5.73 28.50
C ASP A 716 12.98 -5.05 27.24
N ILE A 717 11.84 -5.51 26.71
CA ILE A 717 11.18 -4.89 25.55
C ILE A 717 10.71 -3.46 25.86
N TYR A 718 9.97 -3.24 26.97
CA TYR A 718 9.47 -1.91 27.33
C TYR A 718 10.61 -0.91 27.62
N VAL A 719 11.69 -1.36 28.28
CA VAL A 719 12.91 -0.57 28.50
C VAL A 719 13.57 -0.21 27.17
N THR A 720 13.62 -1.15 26.23
CA THR A 720 14.20 -0.93 24.89
C THR A 720 13.38 0.09 24.09
N PHE A 721 12.04 -0.03 24.06
CA PHE A 721 11.18 0.97 23.42
C PHE A 721 11.36 2.37 24.02
N HIS A 722 11.36 2.51 25.36
CA HIS A 722 11.59 3.83 25.98
C HIS A 722 12.97 4.39 25.64
N LYS A 723 14.01 3.54 25.69
CA LYS A 723 15.42 3.91 25.42
C LYS A 723 15.59 4.45 24.01
N PHE A 724 15.10 3.74 23.00
CA PHE A 724 15.41 4.00 21.59
C PHE A 724 14.39 4.85 20.84
N ILE A 725 13.16 5.00 21.34
CA ILE A 725 12.11 5.76 20.62
C ILE A 725 11.99 7.13 21.27
N ARG A 726 12.46 8.18 20.57
CA ARG A 726 12.62 9.56 21.05
C ARG A 726 12.33 10.63 20.00
N SER A 727 12.80 10.45 18.76
CA SER A 727 12.64 11.40 17.66
C SER A 727 11.28 11.26 16.95
N TYR A 728 10.96 12.21 16.07
CA TYR A 728 9.76 12.20 15.24
C TYR A 728 9.68 10.91 14.39
N ASP A 729 10.75 10.62 13.65
CA ASP A 729 10.77 9.46 12.74
C ASP A 729 10.74 8.12 13.49
N GLU A 730 11.36 8.05 14.68
CA GLU A 730 11.29 6.87 15.55
C GLU A 730 9.86 6.61 16.05
N ILE A 731 9.09 7.67 16.34
CA ILE A 731 7.68 7.56 16.69
C ILE A 731 6.86 7.16 15.44
N CYS A 732 7.07 7.78 14.28
CA CYS A 732 6.43 7.35 13.03
C CYS A 732 6.69 5.86 12.71
N LEU A 733 7.91 5.38 12.92
CA LEU A 733 8.28 3.98 12.74
C LEU A 733 7.51 3.08 13.73
N LEU A 734 7.43 3.45 15.02
CA LEU A 734 6.62 2.73 16.01
C LEU A 734 5.13 2.68 15.62
N LEU A 735 4.56 3.78 15.16
CA LEU A 735 3.16 3.86 14.74
C LEU A 735 2.88 2.98 13.51
N SER A 736 3.82 2.88 12.55
CA SER A 736 3.69 1.97 11.40
C SER A 736 3.74 0.49 11.78
N VAL A 737 4.48 0.16 12.85
CA VAL A 737 4.57 -1.19 13.44
C VAL A 737 3.32 -1.53 14.28
N ALA A 738 2.65 -0.52 14.82
CA ALA A 738 1.45 -0.65 15.64
C ALA A 738 0.22 0.02 14.99
N PRO A 739 -0.24 -0.44 13.79
CA PRO A 739 -1.43 0.12 13.15
C PRO A 739 -2.71 -0.21 13.93
N GLU A 740 -3.78 0.55 13.68
CA GLU A 740 -5.07 0.36 14.38
C GLU A 740 -5.68 -1.03 14.13
N SER A 741 -5.43 -1.63 12.95
CA SER A 741 -5.75 -3.03 12.62
C SER A 741 -5.14 -4.05 13.57
N HIS A 742 -4.01 -3.71 14.20
CA HIS A 742 -3.27 -4.51 15.18
C HIS A 742 -3.57 -4.07 16.63
N ALA A 743 -4.70 -3.41 16.85
CA ALA A 743 -5.13 -2.77 18.10
C ALA A 743 -4.28 -1.56 18.54
N GLY A 744 -3.52 -0.97 17.62
CA GLY A 744 -2.76 0.25 17.87
C GLY A 744 -1.80 0.12 19.06
N LEU A 745 -1.78 1.15 19.91
CA LEU A 745 -0.91 1.19 21.09
C LEU A 745 -1.29 0.22 22.23
N PHE A 746 -2.34 -0.60 22.11
CA PHE A 746 -2.82 -1.49 23.17
C PHE A 746 -1.69 -2.34 23.80
N TYR A 747 -0.92 -3.03 22.96
CA TYR A 747 0.17 -3.92 23.43
C TYR A 747 1.34 -3.16 24.07
N ILE A 748 1.51 -1.88 23.73
CA ILE A 748 2.50 -0.99 24.37
C ILE A 748 1.94 -0.48 25.71
N ALA A 749 0.66 -0.11 25.76
CA ALA A 749 -0.03 0.36 26.96
C ALA A 749 -0.21 -0.73 28.03
N LEU A 750 -0.13 -2.02 27.68
CA LEU A 750 -0.03 -3.11 28.66
C LEU A 750 1.16 -2.95 29.63
N GLY A 751 2.21 -2.21 29.25
CA GLY A 751 3.34 -1.86 30.12
C GLY A 751 2.92 -1.05 31.36
N LEU A 752 1.82 -0.28 31.29
CA LEU A 752 1.21 0.44 32.43
C LEU A 752 0.70 -0.51 33.52
N PHE A 753 0.52 -1.80 33.21
CA PHE A 753 0.07 -2.84 34.13
C PHE A 753 1.19 -3.83 34.50
N HIS A 754 2.43 -3.54 34.10
CA HIS A 754 3.58 -4.38 34.42
C HIS A 754 3.80 -4.49 35.93
N ARG A 755 4.35 -5.61 36.41
CA ARG A 755 4.61 -5.86 37.84
C ARG A 755 5.60 -4.85 38.44
N ASP A 756 6.60 -4.49 37.64
CA ASP A 756 7.68 -3.57 38.00
C ASP A 756 7.21 -2.10 38.03
N LYS A 757 7.68 -1.29 38.98
CA LYS A 757 7.35 0.15 39.01
C LYS A 757 8.07 0.89 37.88
N ASP A 758 9.33 0.55 37.64
CA ASP A 758 10.16 1.28 36.69
C ASP A 758 9.60 1.14 35.27
N VAL A 759 9.20 -0.07 34.89
CA VAL A 759 8.55 -0.34 33.60
C VAL A 759 7.26 0.47 33.42
N ARG A 760 6.39 0.54 34.44
CA ARG A 760 5.15 1.33 34.36
C ARG A 760 5.44 2.82 34.13
N ASN A 761 6.47 3.35 34.80
CA ASN A 761 6.90 4.74 34.64
C ASN A 761 7.44 4.99 33.22
N LEU A 762 8.36 4.14 32.74
CA LEU A 762 8.92 4.23 31.39
C LEU A 762 7.85 4.08 30.30
N THR A 763 6.85 3.22 30.48
CA THR A 763 5.71 3.14 29.56
C THR A 763 4.89 4.43 29.56
N ALA A 764 4.67 5.06 30.72
CA ALA A 764 3.96 6.34 30.79
C ALA A 764 4.74 7.48 30.10
N GLU A 765 6.07 7.54 30.27
CA GLU A 765 6.95 8.52 29.60
C GLU A 765 7.08 8.29 28.07
N LEU A 766 6.98 7.04 27.60
CA LEU A 766 6.89 6.74 26.17
C LEU A 766 5.54 7.19 25.60
N LEU A 767 4.45 6.88 26.29
CA LEU A 767 3.10 7.29 25.88
C LEU A 767 2.89 8.80 25.91
N ASP A 768 3.55 9.53 26.82
CA ASP A 768 3.54 11.00 26.86
C ASP A 768 4.09 11.57 25.54
N ARG A 769 5.25 11.09 25.10
CA ARG A 769 5.92 11.54 23.87
C ARG A 769 5.14 11.16 22.61
N ILE A 770 4.48 10.00 22.60
CA ILE A 770 3.55 9.63 21.53
C ILE A 770 2.30 10.53 21.54
N GLY A 771 1.84 10.96 22.72
CA GLY A 771 0.75 11.94 22.88
C GLY A 771 1.12 13.38 22.50
N GLU A 772 2.40 13.74 22.50
CA GLU A 772 2.90 15.02 21.98
C GLU A 772 3.04 15.00 20.45
N HIS A 773 3.47 13.88 19.88
CA HIS A 773 3.70 13.69 18.44
C HIS A 773 2.44 13.92 17.58
N GLU A 774 2.56 14.69 16.49
CA GLU A 774 1.43 15.15 15.65
C GLU A 774 0.56 13.96 15.16
N ALA A 775 1.13 12.95 14.53
CA ALA A 775 0.39 11.72 14.17
C ALA A 775 0.04 10.84 15.39
N GLY A 776 0.85 10.88 16.45
CA GLY A 776 0.73 9.99 17.61
C GLY A 776 -0.47 10.32 18.49
N GLN A 777 -0.93 11.58 18.46
CA GLN A 777 -2.16 12.04 19.10
C GLN A 777 -3.40 11.22 18.70
N HIS A 778 -3.47 10.70 17.47
CA HIS A 778 -4.62 9.90 17.02
C HIS A 778 -4.58 8.47 17.60
N TRP A 779 -3.41 7.82 17.56
CA TRP A 779 -3.19 6.52 18.21
C TRP A 779 -3.38 6.61 19.74
N TRP A 780 -2.98 7.72 20.35
CA TRP A 780 -3.27 8.05 21.75
C TRP A 780 -4.78 8.22 22.00
N GLN A 781 -5.52 8.86 21.09
CA GLN A 781 -6.99 8.91 21.13
C GLN A 781 -7.63 7.52 20.98
N GLY A 782 -7.03 6.58 20.25
CA GLY A 782 -7.48 5.19 20.13
C GLY A 782 -7.42 4.36 21.43
N LEU A 783 -6.53 4.68 22.38
CA LEU A 783 -6.41 3.92 23.64
C LEU A 783 -7.70 3.91 24.47
N SER A 784 -7.96 2.79 25.16
CA SER A 784 -9.19 2.66 25.96
C SER A 784 -9.20 3.59 27.17
N ARG A 785 -10.41 3.83 27.70
CA ARG A 785 -10.60 4.57 28.96
C ARG A 785 -9.87 3.92 30.15
N PHE A 786 -9.66 2.60 30.12
CA PHE A 786 -8.97 1.88 31.19
C PHE A 786 -7.47 2.17 31.20
N GLU A 787 -6.82 2.12 30.04
CA GLU A 787 -5.39 2.46 29.88
C GLU A 787 -5.13 3.93 30.19
N LYS A 788 -5.98 4.84 29.68
CA LYS A 788 -5.90 6.27 29.98
C LYS A 788 -6.03 6.58 31.47
N LEU A 789 -6.89 5.86 32.21
CA LEU A 789 -6.99 6.00 33.66
C LEU A 789 -5.76 5.44 34.40
N ALA A 790 -5.13 4.38 33.90
CA ALA A 790 -3.89 3.83 34.47
C ALA A 790 -2.71 4.79 34.26
N TYR A 791 -2.53 5.31 33.05
CA TYR A 791 -1.55 6.36 32.73
C TYR A 791 -1.77 7.61 33.61
N MET A 792 -3.01 8.12 33.71
CA MET A 792 -3.32 9.32 34.52
C MET A 792 -3.01 9.12 36.01
N ARG A 793 -3.09 7.88 36.50
CA ARG A 793 -2.64 7.53 37.85
C ARG A 793 -1.12 7.52 37.94
N ILE A 794 -0.43 6.81 37.05
CA ILE A 794 1.04 6.68 37.06
C ILE A 794 1.71 8.05 36.89
N LYS A 795 1.20 8.91 36.02
CA LYS A 795 1.69 10.28 35.84
C LYS A 795 1.53 11.14 37.09
N ARG A 796 0.39 11.04 37.80
CA ARG A 796 0.22 11.71 39.11
C ARG A 796 1.14 11.15 40.20
N ASP A 797 1.29 9.83 40.25
CA ASP A 797 2.19 9.16 41.21
C ASP A 797 3.65 9.59 40.94
N LEU A 798 4.04 9.77 39.67
CA LEU A 798 5.34 10.33 39.23
C LEU A 798 5.50 11.83 39.58
N GLU A 799 4.51 12.67 39.30
CA GLU A 799 4.51 14.10 39.65
C GLU A 799 4.67 14.28 41.17
N ALA A 800 4.00 13.45 41.97
CA ALA A 800 4.12 13.45 43.43
C ALA A 800 5.53 13.02 43.90
N ASP A 801 6.10 11.97 43.32
CA ASP A 801 7.49 11.54 43.60
C ASP A 801 8.52 12.62 43.21
N GLN A 802 8.31 13.33 42.10
CA GLN A 802 9.18 14.43 41.66
C GLN A 802 9.13 15.62 42.63
N VAL A 803 7.93 16.07 43.01
CA VAL A 803 7.76 17.16 43.99
C VAL A 803 8.33 16.79 45.37
N ALA A 804 8.16 15.53 45.80
CA ALA A 804 8.76 15.03 47.02
C ALA A 804 10.30 15.05 46.98
N ASN A 805 10.91 14.65 45.85
CA ASN A 805 12.35 14.69 45.65
C ASN A 805 12.90 16.13 45.59
N GLN A 806 12.20 17.06 44.92
CA GLN A 806 12.57 18.48 44.90
C GLN A 806 12.59 19.05 46.33
N HIS A 807 11.50 18.88 47.08
CA HIS A 807 11.43 19.29 48.49
C HIS A 807 12.45 18.60 49.42
N PHE A 808 13.00 17.44 49.03
CA PHE A 808 14.09 16.79 49.75
C PHE A 808 15.44 17.43 49.41
N GLN A 809 15.70 17.77 48.14
CA GLN A 809 16.91 18.49 47.74
C GLN A 809 16.93 19.93 48.28
N ASP A 810 15.82 20.67 48.26
CA ASP A 810 15.71 22.00 48.87
C ASP A 810 16.13 21.99 50.35
N LYS A 811 15.71 20.96 51.10
CA LYS A 811 16.06 20.77 52.51
C LYS A 811 17.51 20.36 52.71
N LEU A 812 18.13 19.68 51.75
CA LEU A 812 19.57 19.38 51.76
C LEU A 812 20.40 20.64 51.51
N VAL A 813 20.02 21.48 50.54
CA VAL A 813 20.70 22.77 50.27
C VAL A 813 20.57 23.71 51.47
N GLN A 814 19.35 23.94 51.96
CA GLN A 814 19.12 24.76 53.17
C GLN A 814 19.77 24.16 54.43
N GLY A 815 20.03 22.85 54.45
CA GLY A 815 20.77 22.15 55.50
C GLY A 815 22.29 22.26 55.37
N ALA A 816 22.82 22.51 54.18
CA ALA A 816 24.23 22.77 53.90
C ALA A 816 24.61 24.22 54.21
N ASP A 817 23.79 25.20 53.80
CA ASP A 817 24.02 26.62 54.11
C ASP A 817 24.09 26.86 55.63
N ARG A 818 23.23 26.16 56.39
CA ARG A 818 23.20 26.14 57.86
C ARG A 818 24.35 25.35 58.53
N ARG A 819 25.33 24.86 57.77
CA ARG A 819 26.58 24.28 58.24
C ARG A 819 27.83 25.02 57.75
N ILE A 820 27.64 26.01 56.87
CA ILE A 820 28.69 26.90 56.34
C ILE A 820 28.59 28.29 57.01
N SER A 821 27.44 28.59 57.63
CA SER A 821 27.21 29.68 58.60
C SER A 821 27.44 29.22 60.04
#